data_AF-A0A369LUK9-F1
#
_entry.id   AF-A0A369LUK9-F1
#
_cell.length_a   1.000
_cell.length_b   1.000
_cell.length_c   1.000
_cell.angle_alpha   90.00
_cell.angle_beta   90.00
_cell.angle_gamma   90.00
#
_symmetry.space_group_name_H-M   'P 1'
#
loop_
_entity.id
_entity.type
_entity.pdbx_description
1 polymer ?
#
loop_
_entity_poly.entity_id
_entity_poly.type
_entity_poly.pdbx_seq_one_letter_code
_entity_poly.pdbx_strand_id
1 'polypeptide(L)'
;MARRNEPPQVKERGALVDLNVNPCKMCMPMGSSTAAFGVQGCVTILHGSQGCATYIRRHMATHYNEPVDIASSALTEQGTVYGGEGNLHKGIDNLIRLYDPAAICVSTTCLAETIGEDVAGMLGRWREKHPDSKVTFVPVASPGYGGSQFDGHFRFLRALMESVEMRPQDAPPRQLNLVCGPMSPADMRFLKRLVASFGIEAVVVPDLSENLDRARLPVYDRTPAGGTPLARIATMAGSALTIELATFVPDGCSPGAYLHDRFGVPCTRLNLPVGLRDIDALVDELTAFAGVRMPAALAEERGRYLDAMIDSHKYNAEGRAVVFGEPDFCYAAVRLCVENGVVPVVTAAGSRCPGFEEELRREVREAADRFLVDRWEVLEDADFGDIERLAVELRANVMIGSSDGRRIEDARGIPLVRCAFPIHDHVGGQRVRTLGYEGSLTLLDRITNALLQRKEEGFRAAIRDEFYDNTLLSQAHRHRESASHELLAEANAALAEDRATAPGAAQAARPAAPGAAQSSLPVILSGARSAESKDPALALARKTAQHPCFNGGCASENARIHLAVAPACNISCNYCVRKFDCANESRPGVASAVLSPNEAFERYRLAKERVPNLTTVGVAGPGDALADWERTRATLELVAQDDPDMTFCLSTNGLLLPRFADDIARLGVTHVTVTMNAVDPAVAGRIYRFARLDGVTYTGEAAGAVLLANQIAGIKRLVELGVAVKVNTVLVAGVNDGCVEDVGALCAKLGAAYHNVMQHIPVAGSVFGDLPQVSRTRLDEVRKRCEAHLPQMYHCRQCRADAVGKLSEDLVRAVEEAEGRRAAEPVLADPVVATLVVPRADGARTRHAPLRIAVASRSGSVVDAHFGQAASFMVYETDGTVVRYVETRETERYCTGQEACDPRAKADRLERSLAAVRDCAAVLALRIGQAPADRLRACGIAPVCTCDAVRPAVLAAAAELSAGMTTIEFKEAASL
;
A
#
# COMPACT_ATOMS: atom_id res chain seq x y z
N MET A 1 -21.59 -17.78 31.92
CA MET A 1 -21.64 -16.54 31.11
C MET A 1 -21.58 -16.84 29.61
N ALA A 2 -22.38 -17.80 29.12
CA ALA A 2 -22.53 -18.09 27.70
C ALA A 2 -23.92 -17.59 27.28
N ARG A 3 -23.99 -16.48 26.51
CA ARG A 3 -25.14 -15.94 25.75
C ARG A 3 -24.89 -14.46 25.34
N ARG A 4 -23.83 -14.17 24.60
CA ARG A 4 -23.63 -12.82 24.00
C ARG A 4 -23.03 -12.78 22.60
N ASN A 5 -23.05 -13.87 21.84
CA ASN A 5 -22.61 -13.91 20.43
C ASN A 5 -23.58 -14.74 19.57
N GLU A 6 -24.88 -14.45 19.62
CA GLU A 6 -25.76 -14.77 18.50
C GLU A 6 -26.01 -13.46 17.73
N PRO A 7 -25.78 -13.41 16.40
CA PRO A 7 -26.24 -12.29 15.61
C PRO A 7 -27.76 -12.16 15.80
N PRO A 8 -28.32 -10.93 15.81
CA PRO A 8 -29.75 -10.78 15.91
C PRO A 8 -30.40 -11.59 14.78
N GLN A 9 -31.26 -12.55 15.15
CA GLN A 9 -32.10 -13.24 14.18
C GLN A 9 -32.89 -12.18 13.42
N VAL A 10 -32.49 -11.91 12.18
CA VAL A 10 -33.27 -11.13 11.24
C VAL A 10 -34.47 -12.01 10.90
N LYS A 11 -35.54 -11.86 11.69
CA LYS A 11 -36.86 -12.38 11.33
C LYS A 11 -37.15 -11.91 9.91
N GLU A 12 -37.49 -12.85 9.03
CA GLU A 12 -38.17 -12.58 7.76
C GLU A 12 -39.37 -11.66 8.04
N ARG A 13 -39.16 -10.36 7.90
CA ARG A 13 -40.24 -9.42 7.64
C ARG A 13 -40.35 -9.41 6.13
N GLY A 14 -41.44 -9.96 5.59
CA GLY A 14 -41.85 -9.62 4.24
C GLY A 14 -41.74 -8.10 4.09
N ALA A 15 -40.91 -7.64 3.16
CA ALA A 15 -40.44 -6.27 3.14
C ALA A 15 -41.63 -5.31 2.96
N LEU A 16 -41.94 -4.54 4.00
CA LEU A 16 -42.91 -3.44 3.95
C LEU A 16 -42.31 -2.17 3.31
N VAL A 17 -41.07 -2.24 2.83
CA VAL A 17 -40.31 -1.15 2.23
C VAL A 17 -39.33 -1.71 1.20
N ASP A 18 -39.41 -1.20 -0.03
CA ASP A 18 -38.46 -1.48 -1.12
C ASP A 18 -37.21 -0.61 -0.91
N LEU A 19 -36.25 -1.11 -0.12
CA LEU A 19 -35.02 -0.42 0.25
C LEU A 19 -33.82 -1.10 -0.39
N ASN A 20 -33.06 -0.34 -1.19
CA ASN A 20 -31.78 -0.78 -1.75
C ASN A 20 -30.61 -0.34 -0.84
N VAL A 21 -29.79 -1.28 -0.38
CA VAL A 21 -28.68 -1.05 0.56
C VAL A 21 -27.35 -1.29 -0.14
N ASN A 22 -26.61 -0.21 -0.38
CA ASN A 22 -25.34 -0.23 -1.12
C ASN A 22 -25.53 -0.89 -2.50
N PRO A 23 -26.08 -0.16 -3.49
CA PRO A 23 -26.43 -0.75 -4.79
C PRO A 23 -25.21 -1.32 -5.52
N CYS A 24 -25.38 -2.47 -6.19
CA CYS A 24 -24.35 -3.08 -7.05
C CYS A 24 -24.39 -2.50 -8.48
N LYS A 25 -24.70 -1.21 -8.63
CA LYS A 25 -24.80 -0.51 -9.92
C LYS A 25 -24.59 1.00 -9.79
N MET A 26 -24.36 1.62 -10.94
CA MET A 26 -24.34 3.07 -11.13
C MET A 26 -25.35 3.47 -12.20
N CYS A 27 -25.57 4.77 -12.36
CA CYS A 27 -26.53 5.31 -13.31
C CYS A 27 -26.02 5.26 -14.76
N MET A 28 -26.94 5.24 -15.74
CA MET A 28 -26.63 5.21 -17.18
C MET A 28 -25.59 6.24 -17.66
N PRO A 29 -25.59 7.51 -17.21
CA PRO A 29 -24.60 8.49 -17.67
C PRO A 29 -23.14 8.09 -17.37
N MET A 30 -22.90 7.23 -16.39
CA MET A 30 -21.57 6.66 -16.13
C MET A 30 -21.08 5.82 -17.31
N GLY A 31 -21.96 4.95 -17.83
CA GLY A 31 -21.67 4.08 -18.96
C GLY A 31 -21.47 4.84 -20.25
N SER A 32 -22.39 5.76 -20.57
CA SER A 32 -22.29 6.56 -21.79
C SER A 32 -21.04 7.45 -21.78
N SER A 33 -20.72 8.06 -20.64
CA SER A 33 -19.49 8.85 -20.48
C SER A 33 -18.25 7.99 -20.66
N THR A 34 -18.21 6.80 -20.05
CA THR A 34 -17.06 5.88 -20.18
C THR A 34 -16.87 5.44 -21.62
N ALA A 35 -17.92 4.99 -22.30
CA ALA A 35 -17.85 4.56 -23.69
C ALA A 35 -17.45 5.69 -24.65
N ALA A 36 -17.85 6.94 -24.36
CA ALA A 36 -17.49 8.11 -25.15
C ALA A 36 -15.98 8.39 -25.16
N PHE A 37 -15.25 8.06 -24.08
CA PHE A 37 -13.78 8.14 -24.09
C PHE A 37 -13.13 7.16 -25.08
N GLY A 38 -13.88 6.21 -25.65
CA GLY A 38 -13.36 5.30 -26.66
C GLY A 38 -13.49 5.82 -28.09
N VAL A 39 -13.98 7.04 -28.28
CA VAL A 39 -14.10 7.70 -29.58
C VAL A 39 -13.12 8.87 -29.66
N GLN A 40 -12.35 8.92 -30.73
CA GLN A 40 -11.32 9.95 -30.91
C GLN A 40 -11.95 11.34 -31.06
N GLY A 41 -11.43 12.29 -30.29
CA GLY A 41 -11.88 13.68 -30.26
C GLY A 41 -13.30 13.84 -29.71
N CYS A 42 -13.84 12.85 -29.00
CA CYS A 42 -15.17 12.91 -28.42
C CYS A 42 -15.12 13.57 -27.03
N VAL A 43 -15.92 14.61 -26.82
CA VAL A 43 -16.06 15.26 -25.50
C VAL A 43 -17.48 15.04 -24.98
N THR A 44 -17.61 14.71 -23.71
CA THR A 44 -18.92 14.45 -23.08
C THR A 44 -19.45 15.69 -22.39
N ILE A 45 -20.72 16.03 -22.66
CA ILE A 45 -21.52 16.97 -21.90
C ILE A 45 -22.72 16.26 -21.29
N LEU A 46 -22.91 16.45 -19.98
CA LEU A 46 -24.13 16.05 -19.30
C LEU A 46 -25.12 17.22 -19.29
N HIS A 47 -26.15 17.09 -20.11
CA HIS A 47 -27.26 18.02 -20.14
C HIS A 47 -28.13 17.84 -18.91
N GLY A 48 -28.13 18.85 -18.02
CA GLY A 48 -28.83 18.81 -16.74
C GLY A 48 -27.99 19.39 -15.59
N SER A 49 -28.16 18.84 -14.39
CA SER A 49 -27.48 19.28 -13.17
C SER A 49 -25.96 19.08 -13.22
N GLN A 50 -25.21 20.11 -12.79
CA GLN A 50 -23.74 20.08 -12.70
C GLN A 50 -23.18 19.04 -11.71
N GLY A 51 -23.99 18.62 -10.73
CA GLY A 51 -23.56 17.64 -9.73
C GLY A 51 -23.22 16.28 -10.36
N CYS A 52 -24.02 15.84 -11.34
CA CYS A 52 -23.82 14.56 -12.03
C CYS A 52 -22.46 14.48 -12.71
N ALA A 53 -22.07 15.55 -13.44
CA ALA A 53 -20.78 15.60 -14.14
C ALA A 53 -19.60 15.53 -13.16
N THR A 54 -19.71 16.21 -12.00
CA THR A 54 -18.67 16.21 -10.98
C THR A 54 -18.47 14.83 -10.35
N TYR A 55 -19.56 14.13 -10.00
CA TYR A 55 -19.48 12.81 -9.39
C TYR A 55 -18.95 11.75 -10.35
N ILE A 56 -19.46 11.72 -11.59
CA ILE A 56 -19.02 10.74 -12.60
C ILE A 56 -17.55 10.94 -12.92
N ARG A 57 -17.13 12.19 -13.14
CA ARG A 57 -15.72 12.55 -13.30
C ARG A 57 -14.86 12.02 -12.17
N ARG A 58 -15.23 12.32 -10.92
CA ARG A 58 -14.46 11.90 -9.74
C ARG A 58 -14.36 10.37 -9.66
N HIS A 59 -15.47 9.68 -9.88
CA HIS A 59 -15.57 8.24 -9.76
C HIS A 59 -14.73 7.50 -10.82
N MET A 60 -14.76 7.99 -12.07
CA MET A 60 -13.90 7.48 -13.14
C MET A 60 -12.42 7.80 -12.85
N ALA A 61 -12.11 9.04 -12.46
CA ALA A 61 -10.74 9.46 -12.19
C ALA A 61 -10.09 8.66 -11.04
N THR A 62 -10.86 8.27 -10.02
CA THR A 62 -10.33 7.43 -8.93
C THR A 62 -10.14 5.97 -9.33
N HIS A 63 -10.89 5.48 -10.32
CA HIS A 63 -10.71 4.12 -10.84
C HIS A 63 -9.54 4.01 -11.83
N TYR A 64 -9.53 4.89 -12.83
CA TYR A 64 -8.51 4.88 -13.88
C TYR A 64 -7.21 5.57 -13.42
N ASN A 65 -7.23 6.33 -12.32
CA ASN A 65 -6.13 7.20 -11.90
C ASN A 65 -5.68 8.18 -13.00
N GLU A 66 -6.61 8.59 -13.87
CA GLU A 66 -6.40 9.47 -15.01
C GLU A 66 -7.28 10.74 -14.90
N PRO A 67 -6.88 11.86 -15.54
CA PRO A 67 -7.78 12.99 -15.74
C PRO A 67 -8.99 12.60 -16.57
N VAL A 68 -10.17 13.00 -16.11
CA VAL A 68 -11.45 12.75 -16.79
C VAL A 68 -12.15 14.09 -16.96
N ASP A 69 -12.38 14.52 -18.19
CA ASP A 69 -13.09 15.77 -18.47
C ASP A 69 -14.52 15.48 -18.94
N ILE A 70 -15.50 15.96 -18.16
CA ILE A 70 -16.93 15.85 -18.46
C ILE A 70 -17.56 17.21 -18.19
N ALA A 71 -18.15 17.81 -19.21
CA ALA A 71 -18.83 19.09 -19.11
C ALA A 71 -20.27 18.93 -18.60
N SER A 72 -20.87 20.05 -18.20
CA SER A 72 -22.28 20.14 -17.85
C SER A 72 -22.89 21.37 -18.49
N SER A 73 -24.15 21.29 -18.91
CA SER A 73 -24.93 22.47 -19.31
C SER A 73 -25.39 23.31 -18.11
N ALA A 74 -25.19 22.82 -16.87
CA ALA A 74 -25.46 23.52 -15.62
C ALA A 74 -26.90 24.07 -15.54
N LEU A 75 -27.89 23.19 -15.68
CA LEU A 75 -29.29 23.54 -15.44
C LEU A 75 -29.51 23.93 -13.98
N THR A 76 -30.13 25.08 -13.78
CA THR A 76 -30.59 25.59 -12.48
C THR A 76 -32.10 25.44 -12.36
N GLU A 77 -32.65 25.74 -11.18
CA GLU A 77 -34.11 25.69 -10.95
C GLU A 77 -34.91 26.56 -11.94
N GLN A 78 -34.35 27.69 -12.38
CA GLN A 78 -34.98 28.51 -13.43
C GLN A 78 -35.06 27.77 -14.77
N GLY A 79 -34.03 27.00 -15.11
CA GLY A 79 -34.01 26.16 -16.32
C GLY A 79 -35.05 25.04 -16.28
N THR A 80 -35.46 24.59 -15.09
CA THR A 80 -36.57 23.63 -14.92
C THR A 80 -37.91 24.22 -15.36
N VAL A 81 -38.12 25.54 -15.20
CA VAL A 81 -39.38 26.22 -15.58
C VAL A 81 -39.41 26.58 -17.07
N TYR A 82 -38.32 27.12 -17.59
CA TYR A 82 -38.27 27.68 -18.95
C TYR A 82 -37.62 26.76 -19.99
N GLY A 83 -37.10 25.59 -19.57
CA GLY A 83 -36.29 24.70 -20.39
C GLY A 83 -34.81 25.07 -20.42
N GLY A 84 -33.95 24.09 -20.68
CA GLY A 84 -32.50 24.19 -20.67
C GLY A 84 -31.85 24.40 -22.05
N GLU A 85 -32.60 24.74 -23.10
CA GLU A 85 -32.05 24.87 -24.46
C GLU A 85 -30.92 25.89 -24.53
N GLY A 86 -31.12 27.08 -23.97
CA GLY A 86 -30.10 28.12 -23.94
C GLY A 86 -28.86 27.71 -23.16
N ASN A 87 -29.01 26.85 -22.14
CA ASN A 87 -27.91 26.29 -21.37
C ASN A 87 -27.11 25.28 -22.22
N LEU A 88 -27.80 24.38 -22.91
CA LEU A 88 -27.17 23.40 -23.79
C LEU A 88 -26.41 24.07 -24.93
N HIS A 89 -27.05 25.00 -25.64
CA HIS A 89 -26.43 25.74 -26.75
C HIS A 89 -25.14 26.44 -26.30
N LYS A 90 -25.21 27.20 -25.19
CA LYS A 90 -24.02 27.85 -24.62
C LYS A 90 -22.94 26.85 -24.18
N GLY A 91 -23.35 25.71 -23.62
CA GLY A 91 -22.44 24.63 -23.23
C GLY A 91 -21.68 24.07 -24.43
N ILE A 92 -22.40 23.80 -25.52
CA ILE A 92 -21.83 23.34 -26.79
C ILE A 92 -20.87 24.37 -27.39
N ASP A 93 -21.27 25.65 -27.47
CA ASP A 93 -20.42 26.71 -28.00
C ASP A 93 -19.09 26.82 -27.23
N ASN A 94 -19.18 26.71 -25.90
CA ASN A 94 -17.99 26.71 -25.04
C ASN A 94 -17.11 25.48 -25.27
N LEU A 95 -17.70 24.30 -25.44
CA LEU A 95 -16.95 23.08 -25.73
C LEU A 95 -16.23 23.16 -27.06
N ILE A 96 -16.91 23.61 -28.12
CA ILE A 96 -16.30 23.79 -29.43
C ILE A 96 -15.13 24.76 -29.35
N ARG A 97 -15.32 25.90 -28.68
CA ARG A 97 -14.27 26.91 -28.51
C ARG A 97 -13.06 26.41 -27.70
N LEU A 98 -13.28 25.57 -26.69
CA LEU A 98 -12.24 25.16 -25.73
C LEU A 98 -11.51 23.88 -26.15
N TYR A 99 -12.17 22.96 -26.85
CA TYR A 99 -11.67 21.60 -27.10
C TYR A 99 -11.55 21.25 -28.59
N ASP A 100 -12.17 22.02 -29.49
CA ASP A 100 -12.28 21.70 -30.92
C ASP A 100 -12.62 20.22 -31.19
N PRO A 101 -13.72 19.69 -30.62
CA PRO A 101 -13.99 18.27 -30.61
C PRO A 101 -14.50 17.78 -31.98
N ALA A 102 -14.12 16.56 -32.35
CA ALA A 102 -14.67 15.87 -33.52
C ALA A 102 -16.12 15.39 -33.26
N ALA A 103 -16.40 14.98 -32.03
CA ALA A 103 -17.73 14.56 -31.60
C ALA A 103 -18.08 15.13 -30.22
N ILE A 104 -19.37 15.35 -29.97
CA ILE A 104 -19.87 15.69 -28.64
C ILE A 104 -20.91 14.64 -28.23
N CYS A 105 -20.60 13.87 -27.18
CA CYS A 105 -21.57 13.02 -26.51
C CYS A 105 -22.47 13.89 -25.63
N VAL A 106 -23.76 13.99 -26.00
CA VAL A 106 -24.75 14.76 -25.25
C VAL A 106 -25.61 13.77 -24.47
N SER A 107 -25.15 13.41 -23.28
CA SER A 107 -25.90 12.55 -22.37
C SER A 107 -26.79 13.38 -21.44
N THR A 108 -27.92 12.85 -20.99
CA THR A 108 -28.87 13.56 -20.13
C THR A 108 -28.75 13.12 -18.67
N THR A 109 -29.03 14.03 -17.72
CA THR A 109 -29.22 13.66 -16.31
C THR A 109 -30.69 13.40 -16.01
N CYS A 110 -30.98 12.84 -14.81
CA CYS A 110 -32.36 12.60 -14.37
C CYS A 110 -33.23 13.86 -14.43
N LEU A 111 -32.65 15.04 -14.20
CA LEU A 111 -33.39 16.31 -14.23
C LEU A 111 -33.93 16.61 -15.63
N ALA A 112 -33.06 16.56 -16.65
CA ALA A 112 -33.40 16.85 -18.04
C ALA A 112 -34.44 15.85 -18.59
N GLU A 113 -34.29 14.57 -18.22
CA GLU A 113 -35.24 13.52 -18.61
C GLU A 113 -36.60 13.69 -17.93
N THR A 114 -36.64 14.07 -16.65
CA THR A 114 -37.89 14.22 -15.90
C THR A 114 -38.73 15.39 -16.42
N ILE A 115 -38.09 16.49 -16.84
CA ILE A 115 -38.81 17.62 -17.45
C ILE A 115 -39.13 17.38 -18.93
N GLY A 116 -38.61 16.31 -19.53
CA GLY A 116 -38.89 15.92 -20.90
C GLY A 116 -38.19 16.80 -21.95
N GLU A 117 -36.92 17.14 -21.74
CA GLU A 117 -36.18 17.94 -22.73
C GLU A 117 -35.94 17.17 -24.03
N ASP A 118 -36.38 17.77 -25.14
CA ASP A 118 -36.10 17.29 -26.49
C ASP A 118 -34.67 17.67 -26.93
N VAL A 119 -33.68 16.94 -26.43
CA VAL A 119 -32.26 17.16 -26.75
C VAL A 119 -32.01 17.06 -28.24
N ALA A 120 -32.62 16.10 -28.94
CA ALA A 120 -32.44 15.95 -30.38
C ALA A 120 -32.94 17.19 -31.14
N GLY A 121 -34.12 17.70 -30.82
CA GLY A 121 -34.66 18.94 -31.39
C GLY A 121 -33.83 20.18 -31.03
N MET A 122 -33.35 20.26 -29.79
CA MET A 122 -32.45 21.35 -29.37
C MET A 122 -31.16 21.38 -30.18
N LEU A 123 -30.56 20.22 -30.42
CA LEU A 123 -29.35 20.09 -31.25
C LEU A 123 -29.63 20.40 -32.72
N GLY A 124 -30.81 20.04 -33.23
CA GLY A 124 -31.28 20.44 -34.56
C GLY A 124 -31.33 21.96 -34.72
N ARG A 125 -31.99 22.66 -33.79
CA ARG A 125 -32.07 24.13 -33.77
C ARG A 125 -30.72 24.81 -33.57
N TRP A 126 -29.81 24.21 -32.82
CA TRP A 126 -28.43 24.71 -32.70
C TRP A 126 -27.72 24.66 -34.06
N ARG A 127 -27.88 23.56 -34.81
CA ARG A 127 -27.25 23.31 -36.10
C ARG A 127 -27.80 24.22 -37.20
N GLU A 128 -29.09 24.53 -37.17
CA GLU A 128 -29.70 25.55 -38.06
C GLU A 128 -29.01 26.92 -37.92
N LYS A 129 -28.57 27.28 -36.71
CA LYS A 129 -27.84 28.53 -36.44
C LYS A 129 -26.34 28.44 -36.77
N HIS A 130 -25.80 27.23 -36.91
CA HIS A 130 -24.37 26.97 -37.14
C HIS A 130 -24.14 25.96 -38.28
N PRO A 131 -24.55 26.29 -39.52
CA PRO A 131 -24.53 25.35 -40.65
C PRO A 131 -23.11 24.91 -41.05
N ASP A 132 -22.10 25.73 -40.75
CA ASP A 132 -20.69 25.43 -41.08
C ASP A 132 -20.00 24.51 -40.05
N SER A 133 -20.66 24.21 -38.93
CA SER A 133 -20.08 23.34 -37.89
C SER A 133 -20.02 21.89 -38.36
N LYS A 134 -18.85 21.25 -38.19
CA LYS A 134 -18.60 19.86 -38.58
C LYS A 134 -18.67 18.88 -37.40
N VAL A 135 -19.01 19.35 -36.21
CA VAL A 135 -19.05 18.50 -35.01
C VAL A 135 -20.17 17.46 -35.13
N THR A 136 -19.86 16.21 -34.81
CA THR A 136 -20.87 15.15 -34.76
C THR A 136 -21.48 15.10 -33.36
N PHE A 137 -22.79 15.33 -33.25
CA PHE A 137 -23.50 15.17 -31.98
C PHE A 137 -23.98 13.74 -31.81
N VAL A 138 -23.74 13.16 -30.63
CA VAL A 138 -24.24 11.85 -30.24
C VAL A 138 -25.20 12.03 -29.05
N PRO A 139 -26.51 12.22 -29.30
CA PRO A 139 -27.50 12.38 -28.24
C PRO A 139 -27.80 11.03 -27.58
N VAL A 140 -27.70 10.97 -26.25
CA VAL A 140 -27.95 9.75 -25.47
C VAL A 140 -28.94 10.03 -24.35
N ALA A 141 -30.13 9.44 -24.46
CA ALA A 141 -31.11 9.45 -23.37
C ALA A 141 -30.64 8.52 -22.25
N SER A 142 -30.17 9.11 -21.14
CA SER A 142 -29.53 8.41 -20.03
C SER A 142 -30.10 8.79 -18.66
N PRO A 143 -31.42 8.68 -18.40
CA PRO A 143 -31.99 8.91 -17.07
C PRO A 143 -31.35 7.98 -16.02
N GLY A 144 -30.98 8.51 -14.86
CA GLY A 144 -30.37 7.68 -13.81
C GLY A 144 -31.32 6.65 -13.17
N TYR A 145 -32.62 6.73 -13.45
CA TYR A 145 -33.63 5.75 -13.05
C TYR A 145 -34.03 4.77 -14.17
N GLY A 146 -33.49 4.91 -15.39
CA GLY A 146 -33.92 4.12 -16.55
C GLY A 146 -33.07 2.86 -16.82
N GLY A 147 -32.06 2.59 -16.01
CA GLY A 147 -31.11 1.49 -16.19
C GLY A 147 -29.82 1.71 -15.41
N SER A 148 -28.81 0.94 -15.75
CA SER A 148 -27.49 0.91 -15.13
C SER A 148 -26.39 1.47 -16.04
N GLN A 149 -25.15 1.54 -15.55
CA GLN A 149 -24.00 1.89 -16.40
C GLN A 149 -23.83 0.93 -17.59
N PHE A 150 -24.23 -0.34 -17.46
CA PHE A 150 -24.20 -1.30 -18.56
C PHE A 150 -25.12 -0.85 -19.71
N ASP A 151 -26.34 -0.46 -19.40
CA ASP A 151 -27.32 0.04 -20.37
C ASP A 151 -26.85 1.35 -21.03
N GLY A 152 -26.28 2.25 -20.23
CA GLY A 152 -25.74 3.52 -20.72
C GLY A 152 -24.59 3.34 -21.72
N HIS A 153 -23.74 2.33 -21.53
CA HIS A 153 -22.65 1.98 -22.46
C HIS A 153 -23.20 1.63 -23.84
N PHE A 154 -24.11 0.65 -23.92
CA PHE A 154 -24.65 0.21 -25.21
C PHE A 154 -25.60 1.23 -25.84
N ARG A 155 -26.36 2.00 -25.06
CA ARG A 155 -27.14 3.14 -25.59
C ARG A 155 -26.26 4.17 -26.27
N PHE A 156 -25.09 4.48 -25.70
CA PHE A 156 -24.14 5.36 -26.36
C PHE A 156 -23.61 4.75 -27.67
N LEU A 157 -23.20 3.48 -27.67
CA LEU A 157 -22.68 2.85 -28.89
C LEU A 157 -23.74 2.80 -29.99
N ARG A 158 -24.99 2.49 -29.64
CA ARG A 158 -26.11 2.53 -30.58
C ARG A 158 -26.32 3.94 -31.13
N ALA A 159 -26.39 4.95 -30.26
CA ALA A 159 -26.55 6.34 -30.68
C ALA A 159 -25.38 6.83 -31.53
N LEU A 160 -24.16 6.38 -31.26
CA LEU A 160 -22.97 6.69 -32.04
C LEU A 160 -23.09 6.14 -33.47
N MET A 161 -23.52 4.88 -33.63
CA MET A 161 -23.75 4.31 -34.96
C MET A 161 -24.86 5.03 -35.72
N GLU A 162 -25.91 5.49 -35.02
CA GLU A 162 -27.00 6.25 -35.63
C GLU A 162 -26.64 7.70 -35.98
N SER A 163 -25.64 8.26 -35.29
CA SER A 163 -25.23 9.67 -35.45
C SER A 163 -24.12 9.86 -36.48
N VAL A 164 -23.32 8.83 -36.74
CA VAL A 164 -22.24 8.87 -37.73
C VAL A 164 -22.81 8.59 -39.12
N GLU A 165 -22.48 9.45 -40.09
CA GLU A 165 -22.78 9.20 -41.50
C GLU A 165 -21.95 8.01 -42.02
N MET A 166 -22.62 6.88 -42.20
CA MET A 166 -22.00 5.63 -42.66
C MET A 166 -21.60 5.72 -44.14
N ARG A 167 -20.38 5.27 -44.43
CA ARG A 167 -19.77 5.24 -45.77
C ARG A 167 -19.25 3.84 -46.09
N PRO A 168 -20.13 2.88 -46.37
CA PRO A 168 -19.74 1.50 -46.66
C PRO A 168 -18.80 1.37 -47.86
N GLN A 169 -18.88 2.30 -48.83
CA GLN A 169 -18.01 2.34 -49.99
C GLN A 169 -16.53 2.65 -49.67
N ASP A 170 -16.26 3.23 -48.49
CA ASP A 170 -14.91 3.56 -48.05
C ASP A 170 -14.25 2.39 -47.28
N ALA A 171 -14.99 1.30 -47.02
CA ALA A 171 -14.52 0.16 -46.26
C ALA A 171 -13.47 -0.65 -47.05
N PRO A 172 -12.31 -0.99 -46.44
CA PRO A 172 -11.37 -1.92 -47.04
C PRO A 172 -11.99 -3.30 -47.27
N PRO A 173 -11.54 -4.05 -48.30
CA PRO A 173 -11.95 -5.44 -48.48
C PRO A 173 -11.65 -6.27 -47.23
N ARG A 174 -12.62 -7.08 -46.77
CA ARG A 174 -12.50 -7.97 -45.60
C ARG A 174 -12.18 -7.23 -44.29
N GLN A 175 -12.68 -6.01 -44.11
CA GLN A 175 -12.66 -5.32 -42.82
C GLN A 175 -13.52 -6.06 -41.77
N LEU A 176 -13.03 -6.14 -40.54
CA LEU A 176 -13.73 -6.71 -39.39
C LEU A 176 -14.17 -5.57 -38.44
N ASN A 177 -15.40 -5.61 -37.94
CA ASN A 177 -15.81 -4.80 -36.80
C ASN A 177 -15.67 -5.61 -35.51
N LEU A 178 -15.17 -4.97 -34.45
CA LEU A 178 -15.17 -5.52 -33.11
C LEU A 178 -15.92 -4.55 -32.18
N VAL A 179 -17.12 -4.91 -31.78
CA VAL A 179 -17.95 -4.14 -30.83
C VAL A 179 -17.69 -4.68 -29.44
N CYS A 180 -17.25 -3.81 -28.52
CA CYS A 180 -16.82 -4.19 -27.19
C CYS A 180 -17.82 -3.75 -26.11
N GLY A 181 -18.19 -4.67 -25.22
CA GLY A 181 -18.82 -4.34 -23.95
C GLY A 181 -17.88 -3.58 -22.99
N PRO A 182 -18.34 -3.25 -21.78
CA PRO A 182 -17.50 -2.61 -20.76
C PRO A 182 -16.28 -3.48 -20.40
N MET A 183 -15.07 -2.92 -20.55
CA MET A 183 -13.81 -3.58 -20.22
C MET A 183 -12.69 -2.57 -19.99
N SER A 184 -11.56 -3.01 -19.45
CA SER A 184 -10.43 -2.13 -19.13
C SER A 184 -9.64 -1.69 -20.38
N PRO A 185 -8.88 -0.57 -20.30
CA PRO A 185 -7.91 -0.20 -21.32
C PRO A 185 -6.88 -1.31 -21.63
N ALA A 186 -6.44 -2.06 -20.62
CA ALA A 186 -5.51 -3.18 -20.82
C ALA A 186 -6.11 -4.33 -21.64
N ASP A 187 -7.38 -4.66 -21.39
CA ASP A 187 -8.12 -5.68 -22.14
C ASP A 187 -8.32 -5.26 -23.60
N MET A 188 -8.62 -3.98 -23.86
CA MET A 188 -8.73 -3.46 -25.22
C MET A 188 -7.40 -3.50 -25.99
N ARG A 189 -6.28 -3.15 -25.33
CA ARG A 189 -4.95 -3.30 -25.95
C ARG A 189 -4.64 -4.75 -26.28
N PHE A 190 -5.04 -5.69 -25.42
CA PHE A 190 -4.91 -7.12 -25.69
C PHE A 190 -5.74 -7.53 -26.90
N LEU A 191 -7.03 -7.18 -26.97
CA LEU A 191 -7.90 -7.52 -28.11
C LEU A 191 -7.34 -7.01 -29.43
N LYS A 192 -6.85 -5.76 -29.47
CA LYS A 192 -6.20 -5.19 -30.66
C LYS A 192 -4.99 -6.01 -31.10
N ARG A 193 -4.13 -6.43 -30.16
CA ARG A 193 -2.97 -7.30 -30.46
C ARG A 193 -3.39 -8.70 -30.90
N LEU A 194 -4.40 -9.27 -30.26
CA LEU A 194 -4.93 -10.59 -30.60
C LEU A 194 -5.42 -10.59 -32.05
N VAL A 195 -6.31 -9.68 -32.42
CA VAL A 195 -6.85 -9.59 -33.79
C VAL A 195 -5.74 -9.32 -34.81
N ALA A 196 -4.80 -8.42 -34.50
CA ALA A 196 -3.66 -8.14 -35.37
C ALA A 196 -2.76 -9.38 -35.60
N SER A 197 -2.66 -10.29 -34.63
CA SER A 197 -1.86 -11.52 -34.76
C SER A 197 -2.39 -12.50 -35.82
N PHE A 198 -3.67 -12.39 -36.19
CA PHE A 198 -4.29 -13.11 -37.32
C PHE A 198 -4.12 -12.37 -38.66
N GLY A 199 -3.41 -11.24 -38.69
CA GLY A 199 -3.29 -10.39 -39.87
C GLY A 199 -4.57 -9.62 -40.20
N ILE A 200 -5.47 -9.47 -39.22
CA ILE A 200 -6.75 -8.76 -39.39
C ILE A 200 -6.60 -7.31 -38.92
N GLU A 201 -7.04 -6.37 -39.73
CA GLU A 201 -7.24 -4.99 -39.32
C GLU A 201 -8.71 -4.76 -38.95
N ALA A 202 -8.99 -4.60 -37.65
CA ALA A 202 -10.34 -4.40 -37.16
C ALA A 202 -10.64 -2.95 -36.76
N VAL A 203 -11.90 -2.54 -36.92
CA VAL A 203 -12.45 -1.34 -36.29
C VAL A 203 -13.02 -1.73 -34.94
N VAL A 204 -12.30 -1.38 -33.87
CA VAL A 204 -12.71 -1.63 -32.49
C VAL A 204 -13.55 -0.46 -32.00
N VAL A 205 -14.73 -0.69 -31.41
CA VAL A 205 -15.59 0.36 -30.85
C VAL A 205 -16.29 -0.12 -29.57
N PRO A 206 -16.21 0.62 -28.44
CA PRO A 206 -15.35 1.78 -28.18
C PRO A 206 -13.89 1.34 -27.92
N ASP A 207 -12.91 2.23 -28.15
CA ASP A 207 -11.49 1.97 -27.88
C ASP A 207 -10.91 2.87 -26.77
N LEU A 208 -11.03 2.43 -25.52
CA LEU A 208 -10.51 3.09 -24.32
C LEU A 208 -9.00 2.90 -24.10
N SER A 209 -8.31 2.13 -24.97
CA SER A 209 -6.93 1.65 -24.74
C SER A 209 -5.93 2.74 -24.40
N GLU A 210 -6.11 3.92 -24.99
CA GLU A 210 -5.22 5.06 -24.80
C GLU A 210 -5.84 6.09 -23.85
N ASN A 211 -7.12 6.45 -24.03
CA ASN A 211 -7.68 7.65 -23.40
C ASN A 211 -7.81 7.58 -21.87
N LEU A 212 -7.88 6.38 -21.29
CA LEU A 212 -8.03 6.12 -19.85
C LEU A 212 -6.83 5.35 -19.24
N ASP A 213 -5.68 5.36 -19.91
CA ASP A 213 -4.38 4.85 -19.41
C ASP A 213 -3.22 5.47 -20.22
N ARG A 214 -3.19 6.81 -20.32
CA ARG A 214 -2.27 7.53 -21.22
C ARG A 214 -0.84 7.52 -20.68
N ALA A 215 0.12 7.57 -21.60
CA ALA A 215 1.48 7.97 -21.24
C ALA A 215 1.50 9.40 -20.67
N ARG A 216 2.36 9.65 -19.68
CA ARG A 216 2.51 10.99 -19.08
C ARG A 216 2.99 12.00 -20.12
N LEU A 217 2.14 12.99 -20.43
CA LEU A 217 2.49 14.11 -21.29
C LEU A 217 3.04 15.29 -20.46
N PRO A 218 4.00 16.08 -20.99
CA PRO A 218 4.48 17.30 -20.33
C PRO A 218 3.40 18.38 -20.18
N VAL A 219 2.49 18.45 -21.16
CA VAL A 219 1.32 19.33 -21.18
C VAL A 219 0.08 18.46 -21.24
N TYR A 220 -0.87 18.74 -20.36
CA TYR A 220 -2.15 18.03 -20.36
C TYR A 220 -2.96 18.40 -21.60
N ASP A 221 -3.26 17.39 -22.42
CA ASP A 221 -4.22 17.52 -23.50
C ASP A 221 -5.62 17.18 -22.97
N ARG A 222 -6.52 18.17 -23.06
CA ARG A 222 -7.88 18.07 -22.55
C ARG A 222 -8.80 17.29 -23.51
N THR A 223 -8.40 17.13 -24.76
CA THR A 223 -9.19 16.41 -25.75
C THR A 223 -8.76 14.93 -25.79
N PRO A 224 -9.71 13.99 -25.89
CA PRO A 224 -9.38 12.58 -26.08
C PRO A 224 -8.71 12.30 -27.44
N ALA A 225 -7.38 12.32 -27.48
CA ALA A 225 -6.61 12.18 -28.71
C ALA A 225 -6.51 10.73 -29.22
N GLY A 226 -6.70 9.73 -28.35
CA GLY A 226 -6.78 8.31 -28.72
C GLY A 226 -8.21 7.85 -29.02
N GLY A 227 -8.43 6.54 -29.11
CA GLY A 227 -9.74 5.95 -29.41
C GLY A 227 -10.07 5.87 -30.89
N THR A 228 -11.29 5.47 -31.22
CA THR A 228 -11.67 5.15 -32.60
C THR A 228 -12.07 6.41 -33.36
N PRO A 229 -11.41 6.75 -34.49
CA PRO A 229 -11.80 7.91 -35.29
C PRO A 229 -13.18 7.75 -35.91
N LEU A 230 -13.99 8.82 -35.95
CA LEU A 230 -15.29 8.83 -36.63
C LEU A 230 -15.19 8.37 -38.09
N ALA A 231 -14.07 8.69 -38.76
CA ALA A 231 -13.81 8.24 -40.13
C ALA A 231 -13.74 6.71 -40.25
N ARG A 232 -13.22 6.01 -39.23
CA ARG A 232 -13.19 4.56 -39.18
C ARG A 232 -14.54 3.98 -38.78
N ILE A 233 -15.26 4.62 -37.86
CA ILE A 233 -16.62 4.21 -37.50
C ILE A 233 -17.55 4.24 -38.72
N ALA A 234 -17.44 5.28 -39.55
CA ALA A 234 -18.21 5.39 -40.79
C ALA A 234 -18.02 4.20 -41.75
N THR A 235 -16.85 3.54 -41.74
CA THR A 235 -16.59 2.38 -42.61
C THR A 235 -17.25 1.09 -42.11
N MET A 236 -17.72 1.03 -40.85
CA MET A 236 -18.24 -0.20 -40.25
C MET A 236 -19.43 -0.81 -41.00
N ALA A 237 -20.22 0.01 -41.69
CA ALA A 237 -21.33 -0.44 -42.53
C ALA A 237 -20.91 -1.24 -43.78
N GLY A 238 -19.64 -1.16 -44.19
CA GLY A 238 -19.07 -1.91 -45.31
C GLY A 238 -18.19 -3.09 -44.90
N SER A 239 -18.09 -3.38 -43.59
CA SER A 239 -17.30 -4.50 -43.08
C SER A 239 -17.88 -5.85 -43.47
N ALA A 240 -17.02 -6.86 -43.58
CA ALA A 240 -17.41 -8.21 -43.96
C ALA A 240 -18.07 -8.98 -42.80
N LEU A 241 -17.77 -8.61 -41.55
CA LEU A 241 -18.30 -9.24 -40.35
C LEU A 241 -18.24 -8.23 -39.19
N THR A 242 -19.21 -8.33 -38.28
CA THR A 242 -19.16 -7.74 -36.95
C THR A 242 -19.08 -8.84 -35.91
N ILE A 243 -18.05 -8.82 -35.06
CA ILE A 243 -18.01 -9.60 -33.82
C ILE A 243 -18.40 -8.67 -32.69
N GLU A 244 -19.47 -9.02 -31.98
CA GLU A 244 -19.98 -8.27 -30.82
C GLU A 244 -19.69 -9.04 -29.53
N LEU A 245 -18.77 -8.52 -28.72
CA LEU A 245 -18.37 -9.07 -27.42
C LEU A 245 -19.30 -8.56 -26.32
N ALA A 246 -20.56 -8.99 -26.35
CA ALA A 246 -21.60 -8.59 -25.41
C ALA A 246 -22.73 -9.64 -25.40
N THR A 247 -22.87 -10.40 -24.32
CA THR A 247 -23.83 -11.51 -24.25
C THR A 247 -25.24 -11.01 -23.98
N PHE A 248 -25.39 -10.09 -23.01
CA PHE A 248 -26.70 -9.68 -22.50
C PHE A 248 -27.21 -8.34 -23.02
N VAL A 249 -26.61 -7.80 -24.08
CA VAL A 249 -27.11 -6.58 -24.72
C VAL A 249 -28.43 -6.87 -25.45
N PRO A 250 -29.52 -6.13 -25.18
CA PRO A 250 -30.75 -6.25 -25.96
C PRO A 250 -30.55 -5.77 -27.40
N ASP A 251 -31.18 -6.43 -28.38
CA ASP A 251 -31.01 -6.11 -29.81
C ASP A 251 -31.31 -4.65 -30.17
N GLY A 252 -32.28 -4.04 -29.49
CA GLY A 252 -32.60 -2.61 -29.69
C GLY A 252 -31.44 -1.66 -29.33
N CYS A 253 -30.51 -2.09 -28.48
CA CYS A 253 -29.32 -1.33 -28.07
C CYS A 253 -28.03 -1.90 -28.67
N SER A 254 -28.08 -3.01 -29.41
CA SER A 254 -26.91 -3.66 -30.01
C SER A 254 -26.42 -2.91 -31.26
N PRO A 255 -25.16 -2.45 -31.28
CA PRO A 255 -24.53 -1.93 -32.50
C PRO A 255 -24.41 -2.99 -33.60
N GLY A 256 -24.14 -4.26 -33.24
CA GLY A 256 -24.06 -5.35 -34.20
C GLY A 256 -25.39 -5.62 -34.90
N ALA A 257 -26.48 -5.69 -34.13
CA ALA A 257 -27.84 -5.82 -34.67
C ALA A 257 -28.22 -4.62 -35.56
N TYR A 258 -27.86 -3.40 -35.15
CA TYR A 258 -28.06 -2.21 -35.98
C TYR A 258 -27.39 -2.33 -37.36
N LEU A 259 -26.11 -2.71 -37.39
CA LEU A 259 -25.33 -2.82 -38.63
C LEU A 259 -25.86 -3.94 -39.52
N HIS A 260 -26.30 -5.05 -38.93
CA HIS A 260 -26.97 -6.12 -39.64
C HIS A 260 -28.29 -5.67 -40.25
N ASP A 261 -29.20 -5.10 -39.46
CA ASP A 261 -30.55 -4.74 -39.91
C ASP A 261 -30.56 -3.60 -40.93
N ARG A 262 -29.63 -2.63 -40.82
CA ARG A 262 -29.59 -1.45 -41.68
C ARG A 262 -28.69 -1.60 -42.89
N PHE A 263 -27.58 -2.31 -42.77
CA PHE A 263 -26.53 -2.36 -43.79
C PHE A 263 -26.22 -3.80 -44.26
N GLY A 264 -26.83 -4.82 -43.65
CA GLY A 264 -26.64 -6.22 -44.04
C GLY A 264 -25.29 -6.81 -43.60
N VAL A 265 -24.57 -6.15 -42.68
CA VAL A 265 -23.30 -6.66 -42.16
C VAL A 265 -23.59 -7.86 -41.23
N PRO A 266 -23.08 -9.07 -41.53
CA PRO A 266 -23.27 -10.22 -40.64
C PRO A 266 -22.77 -9.91 -39.22
N CYS A 267 -23.47 -10.42 -38.20
CA CYS A 267 -23.11 -10.22 -36.80
C CYS A 267 -22.99 -11.56 -36.07
N THR A 268 -21.82 -11.82 -35.49
CA THR A 268 -21.57 -12.92 -34.56
C THR A 268 -21.46 -12.34 -33.15
N ARG A 269 -22.38 -12.71 -32.25
CA ARG A 269 -22.34 -12.30 -30.85
C ARG A 269 -21.59 -13.37 -30.04
N LEU A 270 -20.56 -12.95 -29.33
CA LEU A 270 -19.73 -13.81 -28.48
C LEU A 270 -19.68 -13.23 -27.05
N ASN A 271 -19.36 -14.08 -26.08
CA ASN A 271 -19.08 -13.62 -24.73
C ASN A 271 -17.72 -12.90 -24.66
N LEU A 272 -17.45 -12.21 -23.56
CA LEU A 272 -16.10 -11.74 -23.25
C LEU A 272 -15.14 -12.95 -23.23
N PRO A 273 -13.99 -12.89 -23.94
CA PRO A 273 -13.07 -14.02 -24.08
C PRO A 273 -12.26 -14.25 -22.80
N VAL A 274 -12.94 -14.80 -21.77
CA VAL A 274 -12.39 -15.19 -20.48
C VAL A 274 -12.72 -16.66 -20.23
N GLY A 275 -11.73 -17.44 -19.81
CA GLY A 275 -11.88 -18.90 -19.72
C GLY A 275 -11.67 -19.60 -21.06
N LEU A 276 -11.38 -20.90 -21.01
CA LEU A 276 -10.97 -21.71 -22.15
C LEU A 276 -11.98 -21.64 -23.29
N ARG A 277 -13.26 -21.86 -22.99
CA ARG A 277 -14.30 -22.02 -24.02
C ARG A 277 -14.57 -20.72 -24.77
N ASP A 278 -14.60 -19.59 -24.09
CA ASP A 278 -14.91 -18.30 -24.71
C ASP A 278 -13.72 -17.70 -25.45
N ILE A 279 -12.50 -17.96 -24.98
CA ILE A 279 -11.28 -17.61 -25.72
C ILE A 279 -11.21 -18.46 -26.99
N ASP A 280 -11.39 -19.78 -26.89
CA ASP A 280 -11.37 -20.68 -28.04
C ASP A 280 -12.44 -20.30 -29.08
N ALA A 281 -13.65 -19.93 -28.65
CA ALA A 281 -14.72 -19.48 -29.55
C ALA A 281 -14.33 -18.21 -30.35
N LEU A 282 -13.70 -17.22 -29.69
CA LEU A 282 -13.21 -16.04 -30.40
C LEU A 282 -12.05 -16.40 -31.35
N VAL A 283 -11.13 -17.26 -30.93
CA VAL A 283 -10.00 -17.72 -31.76
C VAL A 283 -10.50 -18.46 -32.99
N ASP A 284 -11.53 -19.29 -32.85
CA ASP A 284 -12.15 -20.02 -33.96
C ASP A 284 -12.82 -19.06 -34.95
N GLU A 285 -13.55 -18.06 -34.47
CA GLU A 285 -14.17 -17.03 -35.32
C GLU A 285 -13.11 -16.21 -36.08
N LEU A 286 -12.02 -15.83 -35.42
CA LEU A 286 -10.90 -15.12 -36.05
C LEU A 286 -10.15 -16.00 -37.07
N THR A 287 -9.96 -17.28 -36.75
CA THR A 287 -9.36 -18.30 -37.64
C THR A 287 -10.22 -18.47 -38.89
N ALA A 288 -11.53 -18.62 -38.72
CA ALA A 288 -12.50 -18.75 -39.82
C ALA A 288 -12.53 -17.49 -40.68
N PHE A 289 -12.54 -16.30 -40.05
CA PHE A 289 -12.55 -15.03 -40.76
C PHE A 289 -11.26 -14.77 -41.52
N ALA A 290 -10.08 -15.05 -40.93
CA ALA A 290 -8.80 -14.82 -41.60
C ALA A 290 -8.44 -15.92 -42.61
N GLY A 291 -8.97 -17.13 -42.46
CA GLY A 291 -8.57 -18.29 -43.28
C GLY A 291 -7.15 -18.78 -42.96
N VAL A 292 -6.68 -18.52 -41.75
CA VAL A 292 -5.36 -18.95 -41.25
C VAL A 292 -5.54 -19.79 -39.99
N ARG A 293 -4.53 -20.58 -39.62
CA ARG A 293 -4.55 -21.31 -38.34
C ARG A 293 -4.23 -20.36 -37.18
N MET A 294 -4.61 -20.76 -35.96
CA MET A 294 -4.19 -20.10 -34.72
C MET A 294 -2.66 -19.82 -34.73
N PRO A 295 -2.21 -18.58 -34.46
CA PRO A 295 -0.79 -18.25 -34.37
C PRO A 295 -0.04 -19.11 -33.35
N ALA A 296 1.21 -19.48 -33.65
CA ALA A 296 1.99 -20.39 -32.81
C ALA A 296 2.18 -19.88 -31.37
N ALA A 297 2.46 -18.58 -31.19
CA ALA A 297 2.58 -17.97 -29.87
C ALA A 297 1.28 -18.11 -29.04
N LEU A 298 0.12 -17.95 -29.68
CA LEU A 298 -1.17 -18.09 -29.02
C LEU A 298 -1.47 -19.57 -28.67
N ALA A 299 -1.04 -20.50 -29.52
CA ALA A 299 -1.11 -21.94 -29.24
C ALA A 299 -0.26 -22.32 -28.02
N GLU A 300 0.93 -21.73 -27.87
CA GLU A 300 1.79 -21.91 -26.69
C GLU A 300 1.16 -21.31 -25.43
N GLU A 301 0.59 -20.10 -25.52
CA GLU A 301 -0.15 -19.47 -24.42
C GLU A 301 -1.31 -20.36 -23.96
N ARG A 302 -2.09 -20.91 -24.91
CA ARG A 302 -3.16 -21.88 -24.62
C ARG A 302 -2.63 -23.12 -23.91
N GLY A 303 -1.47 -23.65 -24.33
CA GLY A 303 -0.82 -24.79 -23.70
C GLY A 303 -0.44 -24.51 -22.23
N ARG A 304 0.15 -23.35 -21.94
CA ARG A 304 0.49 -22.93 -20.57
C ARG A 304 -0.76 -22.70 -19.71
N TYR A 305 -1.82 -22.17 -20.31
CA TYR A 305 -3.10 -21.99 -19.63
C TYR A 305 -3.71 -23.33 -19.18
N LEU A 306 -3.71 -24.34 -20.06
CA LEU A 306 -4.18 -25.68 -19.71
C LEU A 306 -3.35 -26.35 -18.61
N ASP A 307 -2.03 -26.19 -18.65
CA ASP A 307 -1.11 -26.69 -17.62
C ASP A 307 -1.43 -26.05 -16.25
N ALA A 308 -1.58 -24.73 -16.21
CA ALA A 308 -1.93 -24.01 -14.99
C ALA A 308 -3.33 -24.38 -14.44
N MET A 309 -4.30 -24.67 -15.31
CA MET A 309 -5.58 -25.23 -14.89
C MET A 309 -5.40 -26.57 -14.17
N ILE A 310 -4.50 -27.44 -14.64
CA ILE A 310 -4.18 -28.72 -13.99
C ILE A 310 -3.47 -28.49 -12.64
N ASP A 311 -2.62 -27.48 -12.53
CA ASP A 311 -1.91 -27.20 -11.27
C ASP A 311 -2.86 -26.71 -10.16
N SER A 312 -3.83 -25.87 -10.53
CA SER A 312 -4.69 -25.12 -9.61
C SER A 312 -6.04 -25.79 -9.29
N HIS A 313 -6.55 -26.69 -10.16
CA HIS A 313 -7.91 -27.25 -10.02
C HIS A 313 -8.20 -27.87 -8.64
N LYS A 314 -7.21 -28.51 -8.00
CA LYS A 314 -7.37 -29.17 -6.70
C LYS A 314 -7.64 -28.17 -5.56
N TYR A 315 -7.13 -26.95 -5.67
CA TYR A 315 -7.38 -25.88 -4.72
C TYR A 315 -8.69 -25.16 -5.06
N ASN A 316 -8.92 -24.94 -6.35
CA ASN A 316 -10.11 -24.27 -6.87
C ASN A 316 -11.38 -25.09 -6.64
N ALA A 317 -11.29 -26.42 -6.56
CA ALA A 317 -12.38 -27.31 -6.14
C ALA A 317 -12.94 -27.02 -4.73
N GLU A 318 -12.16 -26.37 -3.85
CA GLU A 318 -12.64 -25.91 -2.54
C GLU A 318 -13.37 -24.56 -2.64
N GLY A 319 -13.31 -23.90 -3.80
CA GLY A 319 -13.83 -22.56 -4.04
C GLY A 319 -15.35 -22.50 -4.07
N ARG A 320 -15.91 -21.63 -3.23
CA ARG A 320 -17.31 -21.24 -3.16
C ARG A 320 -17.39 -19.74 -3.38
N ALA A 321 -17.58 -19.32 -4.63
CA ALA A 321 -17.42 -17.93 -5.02
C ALA A 321 -18.72 -17.12 -4.89
N VAL A 322 -18.58 -15.86 -4.52
CA VAL A 322 -19.55 -14.81 -4.85
C VAL A 322 -19.00 -14.03 -6.04
N VAL A 323 -19.75 -13.96 -7.13
CA VAL A 323 -19.39 -13.19 -8.33
C VAL A 323 -20.36 -12.01 -8.47
N PHE A 324 -19.85 -10.79 -8.61
CA PHE A 324 -20.70 -9.61 -8.80
C PHE A 324 -20.05 -8.54 -9.69
N GLY A 325 -20.89 -7.79 -10.40
CA GLY A 325 -20.45 -6.72 -11.32
C GLY A 325 -21.42 -6.51 -12.47
N GLU A 326 -20.91 -6.06 -13.62
CA GLU A 326 -21.68 -6.00 -14.87
C GLU A 326 -22.11 -7.40 -15.35
N PRO A 327 -23.24 -7.52 -16.08
CA PRO A 327 -23.77 -8.81 -16.55
C PRO A 327 -22.76 -9.67 -17.33
N ASP A 328 -22.13 -9.11 -18.37
CA ASP A 328 -21.16 -9.84 -19.20
C ASP A 328 -19.91 -10.25 -18.41
N PHE A 329 -19.47 -9.39 -17.49
CA PHE A 329 -18.37 -9.71 -16.57
C PHE A 329 -18.74 -10.89 -15.65
N CYS A 330 -19.93 -10.87 -15.06
CA CYS A 330 -20.38 -11.93 -14.16
C CYS A 330 -20.41 -13.27 -14.89
N TYR A 331 -20.93 -13.31 -16.12
CA TYR A 331 -20.99 -14.53 -16.91
C TYR A 331 -19.61 -15.04 -17.30
N ALA A 332 -18.71 -14.16 -17.74
CA ALA A 332 -17.31 -14.49 -18.02
C ALA A 332 -16.57 -15.04 -16.78
N ALA A 333 -16.72 -14.40 -15.63
CA ALA A 333 -16.11 -14.83 -14.38
C ALA A 333 -16.69 -16.15 -13.86
N VAL A 334 -18.00 -16.36 -14.00
CA VAL A 334 -18.66 -17.63 -13.65
C VAL A 334 -18.14 -18.76 -14.52
N ARG A 335 -17.99 -18.55 -15.84
CA ARG A 335 -17.47 -19.58 -16.75
C ARG A 335 -16.03 -19.95 -16.42
N LEU A 336 -15.17 -18.96 -16.15
CA LEU A 336 -13.81 -19.21 -15.64
C LEU A 336 -13.81 -20.05 -14.35
N CYS A 337 -14.71 -19.73 -13.41
CA CYS A 337 -14.83 -20.44 -12.14
C CYS A 337 -15.19 -21.92 -12.36
N VAL A 338 -16.28 -22.19 -13.09
CA VAL A 338 -16.78 -23.56 -13.27
C VAL A 338 -15.84 -24.43 -14.11
N GLU A 339 -15.11 -23.83 -15.06
CA GLU A 339 -14.11 -24.53 -15.87
C GLU A 339 -12.93 -25.08 -15.05
N ASN A 340 -12.64 -24.49 -13.87
CA ASN A 340 -11.56 -24.96 -13.00
C ASN A 340 -12.03 -25.42 -11.60
N GLY A 341 -13.34 -25.66 -11.44
CA GLY A 341 -13.91 -26.31 -10.26
C GLY A 341 -14.33 -25.39 -9.12
N VAL A 342 -14.22 -24.07 -9.28
CA VAL A 342 -14.82 -23.12 -8.33
C VAL A 342 -16.33 -23.09 -8.56
N VAL A 343 -17.12 -23.29 -7.51
CA VAL A 343 -18.59 -23.23 -7.61
C VAL A 343 -19.09 -21.83 -7.23
N PRO A 344 -19.69 -21.05 -8.15
CA PRO A 344 -20.31 -19.78 -7.81
C PRO A 344 -21.60 -20.04 -7.02
N VAL A 345 -21.57 -19.76 -5.71
CA VAL A 345 -22.73 -19.95 -4.83
C VAL A 345 -23.66 -18.73 -4.85
N VAL A 346 -23.13 -17.57 -5.19
CA VAL A 346 -23.90 -16.35 -5.41
C VAL A 346 -23.36 -15.69 -6.68
N THR A 347 -24.23 -15.42 -7.65
CA THR A 347 -23.91 -14.56 -8.78
C THR A 347 -24.88 -13.39 -8.79
N ALA A 348 -24.39 -12.15 -8.87
CA ALA A 348 -25.23 -10.96 -8.70
C ALA A 348 -24.86 -9.83 -9.67
N ALA A 349 -25.84 -9.34 -10.42
CA ALA A 349 -25.72 -8.11 -11.19
C ALA A 349 -26.67 -7.04 -10.63
N GLY A 350 -26.22 -5.78 -10.57
CA GLY A 350 -27.11 -4.67 -10.23
C GLY A 350 -28.02 -4.25 -11.40
N SER A 351 -27.73 -4.72 -12.60
CA SER A 351 -28.54 -4.53 -13.81
C SER A 351 -29.67 -5.57 -13.88
N ARG A 352 -30.73 -5.25 -14.62
CA ARG A 352 -31.77 -6.21 -15.03
C ARG A 352 -31.56 -6.53 -16.50
N CYS A 353 -31.32 -7.79 -16.82
CA CYS A 353 -30.91 -8.25 -18.14
C CYS A 353 -31.66 -9.54 -18.51
N PRO A 354 -32.51 -9.51 -19.56
CA PRO A 354 -33.19 -10.69 -20.04
C PRO A 354 -32.21 -11.84 -20.34
N GLY A 355 -32.53 -13.04 -19.85
CA GLY A 355 -31.71 -14.25 -20.04
C GLY A 355 -30.53 -14.40 -19.08
N PHE A 356 -30.20 -13.39 -18.26
CA PHE A 356 -29.07 -13.44 -17.33
C PHE A 356 -29.18 -14.58 -16.33
N GLU A 357 -30.33 -14.68 -15.65
CA GLU A 357 -30.58 -15.74 -14.65
C GLU A 357 -30.55 -17.14 -15.31
N GLU A 358 -31.16 -17.30 -16.48
CA GLU A 358 -31.26 -18.57 -17.19
C GLU A 358 -29.89 -19.12 -17.61
N GLU A 359 -29.09 -18.28 -18.28
CA GLU A 359 -27.77 -18.65 -18.79
C GLU A 359 -26.80 -18.98 -17.66
N LEU A 360 -26.74 -18.16 -16.61
CA LEU A 360 -25.90 -18.41 -15.44
C LEU A 360 -26.32 -19.67 -14.67
N ARG A 361 -27.63 -19.89 -14.54
CA ARG A 361 -28.12 -21.11 -13.91
C ARG A 361 -27.70 -22.36 -14.67
N ARG A 362 -27.61 -22.29 -16.00
CA ARG A 362 -27.12 -23.41 -16.83
C ARG A 362 -25.65 -23.69 -16.55
N GLU A 363 -24.80 -22.67 -16.53
CA GLU A 363 -23.35 -22.83 -16.30
C GLU A 363 -23.03 -23.33 -14.88
N VAL A 364 -23.70 -22.80 -13.85
CA VAL A 364 -23.42 -23.15 -12.45
C VAL A 364 -23.91 -24.56 -12.09
N ARG A 365 -25.03 -25.01 -12.67
CA ARG A 365 -25.67 -26.29 -12.33
C ARG A 365 -24.72 -27.47 -12.42
N GLU A 366 -23.99 -27.61 -13.52
CA GLU A 366 -23.09 -28.75 -13.72
C GLU A 366 -22.00 -28.81 -12.65
N ALA A 367 -21.39 -27.67 -12.32
CA ALA A 367 -20.39 -27.58 -11.26
C ALA A 367 -21.02 -27.84 -9.88
N ALA A 368 -22.18 -27.26 -9.59
CA ALA A 368 -22.88 -27.46 -8.34
C ALA A 368 -23.23 -28.94 -8.11
N ASP A 369 -23.77 -29.62 -9.11
CA ASP A 369 -24.11 -31.06 -9.04
C ASP A 369 -22.85 -31.91 -8.82
N ARG A 370 -21.77 -31.61 -9.55
CA ARG A 370 -20.50 -32.35 -9.45
C ARG A 370 -19.85 -32.23 -8.07
N PHE A 371 -19.95 -31.07 -7.44
CA PHE A 371 -19.37 -30.78 -6.12
C PHE A 371 -20.38 -30.87 -4.97
N LEU A 372 -21.58 -31.41 -5.23
CA LEU A 372 -22.64 -31.64 -4.24
C LEU A 372 -23.04 -30.36 -3.48
N VAL A 373 -23.22 -29.26 -4.22
CA VAL A 373 -23.65 -27.96 -3.69
C VAL A 373 -25.15 -27.79 -3.94
N ASP A 374 -25.96 -28.12 -2.93
CA ASP A 374 -27.42 -28.17 -3.05
C ASP A 374 -28.10 -26.79 -3.19
N ARG A 375 -27.41 -25.71 -2.81
CA ARG A 375 -27.97 -24.35 -2.80
C ARG A 375 -27.00 -23.33 -3.34
N TRP A 376 -27.49 -22.51 -4.25
CA TRP A 376 -26.81 -21.40 -4.91
C TRP A 376 -27.85 -20.46 -5.52
N GLU A 377 -27.51 -19.17 -5.66
CA GLU A 377 -28.45 -18.14 -6.07
C GLU A 377 -27.88 -17.26 -7.20
N VAL A 378 -28.76 -16.82 -8.09
CA VAL A 378 -28.47 -15.84 -9.14
C VAL A 378 -29.42 -14.67 -8.95
N LEU A 379 -28.87 -13.46 -8.84
CA LEU A 379 -29.60 -12.24 -8.54
C LEU A 379 -29.45 -11.20 -9.66
N GLU A 380 -30.57 -10.59 -10.01
CA GLU A 380 -30.65 -9.37 -10.80
C GLU A 380 -31.13 -8.21 -9.93
N ASP A 381 -30.81 -6.98 -10.31
CA ASP A 381 -31.11 -5.78 -9.51
C ASP A 381 -30.57 -5.85 -8.06
N ALA A 382 -29.45 -6.55 -7.89
CA ALA A 382 -28.91 -6.88 -6.58
C ALA A 382 -28.28 -5.66 -5.89
N ASP A 383 -28.31 -5.70 -4.56
CA ASP A 383 -27.57 -4.82 -3.68
C ASP A 383 -26.58 -5.59 -2.79
N PHE A 384 -25.63 -4.88 -2.19
CA PHE A 384 -24.63 -5.54 -1.35
C PHE A 384 -25.18 -6.05 -0.02
N GLY A 385 -26.39 -5.63 0.41
CA GLY A 385 -27.07 -6.21 1.56
C GLY A 385 -27.54 -7.64 1.29
N ASP A 386 -28.14 -7.87 0.12
CA ASP A 386 -28.53 -9.21 -0.34
C ASP A 386 -27.31 -10.09 -0.61
N ILE A 387 -26.30 -9.55 -1.30
CA ILE A 387 -25.05 -10.27 -1.57
C ILE A 387 -24.37 -10.70 -0.27
N GLU A 388 -24.28 -9.81 0.73
CA GLU A 388 -23.67 -10.15 2.03
C GLU A 388 -24.45 -11.25 2.75
N ARG A 389 -25.78 -11.15 2.79
CA ARG A 389 -26.64 -12.14 3.44
C ARG A 389 -26.43 -13.52 2.83
N LEU A 390 -26.51 -13.63 1.50
CA LEU A 390 -26.36 -14.90 0.79
C LEU A 390 -24.92 -15.42 0.82
N ALA A 391 -23.91 -14.55 0.77
CA ALA A 391 -22.51 -14.94 0.90
C ALA A 391 -22.26 -15.68 2.23
N VAL A 392 -22.84 -15.19 3.33
CA VAL A 392 -22.74 -15.84 4.64
C VAL A 392 -23.57 -17.11 4.70
N GLU A 393 -24.84 -17.05 4.27
CA GLU A 393 -25.77 -18.19 4.31
C GLU A 393 -25.23 -19.40 3.53
N LEU A 394 -24.70 -19.14 2.33
CA LEU A 394 -24.19 -20.15 1.41
C LEU A 394 -22.70 -20.44 1.61
N ARG A 395 -22.10 -19.90 2.68
CA ARG A 395 -20.70 -20.14 3.09
C ARG A 395 -19.70 -19.89 1.96
N ALA A 396 -19.84 -18.75 1.29
CA ALA A 396 -18.86 -18.31 0.29
C ALA A 396 -17.49 -18.14 0.95
N ASN A 397 -16.44 -18.50 0.22
CA ASN A 397 -15.07 -18.40 0.70
C ASN A 397 -14.13 -17.50 -0.11
N VAL A 398 -14.60 -17.00 -1.27
CA VAL A 398 -13.93 -15.98 -2.08
C VAL A 398 -14.98 -15.10 -2.76
N MET A 399 -14.68 -13.82 -2.95
CA MET A 399 -15.48 -12.89 -3.73
C MET A 399 -14.71 -12.43 -4.95
N ILE A 400 -15.40 -12.21 -6.07
CA ILE A 400 -14.84 -11.80 -7.36
C ILE A 400 -15.71 -10.65 -7.89
N GLY A 401 -15.13 -9.46 -8.03
CA GLY A 401 -15.90 -8.29 -8.45
C GLY A 401 -15.17 -6.96 -8.27
N SER A 402 -15.93 -5.91 -7.98
CA SER A 402 -15.46 -4.53 -7.80
C SER A 402 -15.04 -4.24 -6.35
N SER A 403 -14.41 -3.08 -6.11
CA SER A 403 -14.07 -2.61 -4.75
C SER A 403 -15.28 -2.38 -3.85
N ASP A 404 -16.51 -2.40 -4.35
CA ASP A 404 -17.69 -2.19 -3.52
C ASP A 404 -17.97 -3.36 -2.58
N GLY A 405 -17.43 -4.55 -2.88
CA GLY A 405 -17.42 -5.69 -1.97
C GLY A 405 -16.50 -5.54 -0.75
N ARG A 406 -15.65 -4.51 -0.68
CA ARG A 406 -14.66 -4.34 0.41
C ARG A 406 -15.28 -4.36 1.82
N ARG A 407 -16.53 -3.86 1.94
CA ARG A 407 -17.24 -3.87 3.23
C ARG A 407 -17.57 -5.29 3.69
N ILE A 408 -17.91 -6.17 2.76
CA ILE A 408 -18.17 -7.58 3.04
C ILE A 408 -16.84 -8.28 3.36
N GLU A 409 -15.76 -7.96 2.62
CA GLU A 409 -14.42 -8.47 2.91
C GLU A 409 -13.99 -8.13 4.35
N ASP A 410 -14.08 -6.86 4.74
CA ASP A 410 -13.72 -6.39 6.08
C ASP A 410 -14.64 -6.99 7.17
N ALA A 411 -15.95 -7.05 6.92
CA ALA A 411 -16.92 -7.49 7.93
C ALA A 411 -16.98 -9.01 8.10
N ARG A 412 -16.73 -9.79 7.04
CA ARG A 412 -16.94 -11.25 7.00
C ARG A 412 -15.66 -12.05 6.81
N GLY A 413 -14.53 -11.40 6.52
CA GLY A 413 -13.26 -12.09 6.24
C GLY A 413 -13.32 -12.97 5.00
N ILE A 414 -14.16 -12.60 4.02
CA ILE A 414 -14.21 -13.29 2.72
C ILE A 414 -13.32 -12.51 1.75
N PRO A 415 -12.18 -13.05 1.31
CA PRO A 415 -11.22 -12.32 0.48
C PRO A 415 -11.84 -11.90 -0.86
N LEU A 416 -11.51 -10.69 -1.32
CA LEU A 416 -12.06 -10.08 -2.53
C LEU A 416 -11.02 -9.92 -3.64
N VAL A 417 -11.21 -10.67 -4.72
CA VAL A 417 -10.46 -10.54 -5.98
C VAL A 417 -11.04 -9.39 -6.81
N ARG A 418 -10.38 -8.23 -6.72
CA ARG A 418 -10.78 -6.99 -7.41
C ARG A 418 -10.44 -7.03 -8.90
N CYS A 419 -11.45 -7.20 -9.74
CA CYS A 419 -11.30 -7.33 -11.19
C CYS A 419 -12.46 -6.76 -12.01
N ALA A 420 -13.48 -6.18 -11.37
CA ALA A 420 -14.58 -5.47 -12.04
C ALA A 420 -14.54 -3.97 -11.73
N PHE A 421 -15.30 -3.19 -12.51
CA PHE A 421 -15.45 -1.76 -12.29
C PHE A 421 -16.44 -1.49 -11.12
N PRO A 422 -16.17 -0.51 -10.24
CA PRO A 422 -14.93 0.24 -10.08
C PRO A 422 -13.94 -0.44 -9.13
N ILE A 423 -12.66 -0.08 -9.28
CA ILE A 423 -11.59 -0.38 -8.33
C ILE A 423 -11.08 0.93 -7.76
N HIS A 424 -11.39 1.24 -6.50
CA HIS A 424 -11.08 2.54 -5.85
C HIS A 424 -10.13 2.44 -4.66
N ASP A 425 -10.02 1.26 -4.06
CA ASP A 425 -9.17 1.00 -2.91
C ASP A 425 -7.81 0.38 -3.31
N HIS A 426 -7.57 0.20 -4.61
CA HIS A 426 -6.31 -0.25 -5.19
C HIS A 426 -5.95 0.59 -6.41
N VAL A 427 -4.65 0.71 -6.67
CA VAL A 427 -4.13 1.40 -7.86
C VAL A 427 -4.07 0.43 -9.04
N GLY A 428 -4.45 0.89 -10.23
CA GLY A 428 -4.28 0.12 -11.47
C GLY A 428 -5.55 -0.50 -12.04
N GLY A 429 -6.73 0.05 -11.75
CA GLY A 429 -7.99 -0.38 -12.35
C GLY A 429 -7.95 -0.42 -13.88
N GLN A 430 -7.28 0.55 -14.50
CA GLN A 430 -7.07 0.64 -15.94
C GLN A 430 -6.15 -0.45 -16.52
N ARG A 431 -5.34 -1.07 -15.66
CA ARG A 431 -4.35 -2.11 -16.02
C ARG A 431 -4.80 -3.54 -15.72
N VAL A 432 -5.99 -3.72 -15.18
CA VAL A 432 -6.56 -5.06 -14.95
C VAL A 432 -6.78 -5.73 -16.30
N ARG A 433 -6.08 -6.84 -16.56
CA ARG A 433 -6.27 -7.66 -17.75
C ARG A 433 -6.97 -8.96 -17.36
N THR A 434 -8.14 -9.21 -17.95
CA THR A 434 -8.94 -10.44 -17.76
C THR A 434 -9.06 -11.26 -19.03
N LEU A 435 -8.91 -10.63 -20.21
CA LEU A 435 -9.13 -11.29 -21.49
C LEU A 435 -7.93 -12.11 -21.98
N GLY A 436 -8.26 -13.18 -22.73
CA GLY A 436 -7.30 -14.10 -23.33
C GLY A 436 -6.68 -15.06 -22.32
N TYR A 437 -5.86 -15.99 -22.81
CA TYR A 437 -5.31 -17.07 -21.99
C TYR A 437 -4.50 -16.52 -20.81
N GLU A 438 -3.60 -15.56 -21.03
CA GLU A 438 -2.79 -14.97 -19.93
C GLU A 438 -3.63 -14.12 -18.95
N GLY A 439 -4.65 -13.40 -19.44
CA GLY A 439 -5.53 -12.59 -18.58
C GLY A 439 -6.40 -13.48 -17.69
N SER A 440 -6.97 -14.52 -18.28
CA SER A 440 -7.73 -15.55 -17.57
C SER A 440 -6.87 -16.33 -16.59
N LEU A 441 -5.63 -16.65 -16.97
CA LEU A 441 -4.65 -17.28 -16.07
C LEU A 441 -4.39 -16.39 -14.85
N THR A 442 -4.09 -15.11 -15.09
CA THR A 442 -3.81 -14.15 -14.01
C THR A 442 -4.99 -14.03 -13.05
N LEU A 443 -6.21 -14.00 -13.58
CA LEU A 443 -7.42 -13.96 -12.76
C LEU A 443 -7.60 -15.27 -11.96
N LEU A 444 -7.39 -16.42 -12.60
CA LEU A 444 -7.47 -17.74 -11.97
C LEU A 444 -6.46 -17.87 -10.83
N ASP A 445 -5.20 -17.49 -11.06
CA ASP A 445 -4.14 -17.51 -10.05
C ASP A 445 -4.49 -16.62 -8.85
N ARG A 446 -5.10 -15.45 -9.08
CA ARG A 446 -5.55 -14.57 -8.00
C ARG A 446 -6.67 -15.21 -7.17
N ILE A 447 -7.60 -15.92 -7.81
CA ILE A 447 -8.66 -16.67 -7.12
C ILE A 447 -8.04 -17.80 -6.29
N THR A 448 -7.18 -18.61 -6.89
CA THR A 448 -6.50 -19.73 -6.21
C THR A 448 -5.69 -19.25 -5.02
N ASN A 449 -4.90 -18.19 -5.19
CA ASN A 449 -4.07 -17.65 -4.11
C ASN A 449 -4.89 -17.02 -2.98
N ALA A 450 -6.05 -16.41 -3.29
CA ALA A 450 -6.98 -15.93 -2.26
C ALA A 450 -7.54 -17.08 -1.41
N LEU A 451 -7.89 -18.21 -2.04
CA LEU A 451 -8.34 -19.42 -1.34
C LEU A 451 -7.22 -20.01 -0.46
N LEU A 452 -6.00 -20.11 -0.99
CA LEU A 452 -4.84 -20.61 -0.26
C LEU A 452 -4.48 -19.74 0.94
N GLN A 453 -4.44 -18.41 0.75
CA GLN A 453 -4.14 -17.46 1.82
C GLN A 453 -5.14 -17.61 2.97
N ARG A 454 -6.44 -17.67 2.66
CA ARG A 454 -7.48 -17.88 3.68
C ARG A 454 -7.30 -19.21 4.42
N LYS A 455 -6.94 -20.28 3.70
CA LYS A 455 -6.68 -21.60 4.30
C LYS A 455 -5.49 -21.56 5.25
N GLU A 456 -4.42 -20.87 4.89
CA GLU A 456 -3.26 -20.70 5.76
C GLU A 456 -3.59 -19.90 7.02
N GLU A 457 -4.32 -18.79 6.88
CA GLU A 457 -4.78 -17.98 8.02
C GLU A 457 -5.69 -18.78 8.95
N GLY A 458 -6.63 -19.55 8.38
CA GLY A 458 -7.51 -20.45 9.11
C GLY A 458 -6.76 -21.58 9.82
N PHE A 459 -5.78 -22.20 9.17
CA PHE A 459 -4.92 -23.24 9.77
C PHE A 459 -4.08 -22.67 10.92
N ARG A 460 -3.50 -21.48 10.76
CA ARG A 460 -2.76 -20.80 11.84
C ARG A 460 -3.67 -20.45 13.01
N ALA A 461 -4.89 -19.99 12.74
CA ALA A 461 -5.89 -19.73 13.78
C ALA A 461 -6.34 -21.01 14.47
N ALA A 462 -6.61 -22.09 13.73
CA ALA A 462 -7.01 -23.38 14.28
C ALA A 462 -5.89 -24.02 15.13
N ILE A 463 -4.64 -23.99 14.67
CA ILE A 463 -3.48 -24.40 15.48
C ILE A 463 -3.37 -23.51 16.71
N ARG A 464 -3.51 -22.20 16.57
CA ARG A 464 -3.49 -21.31 17.73
C ARG A 464 -4.61 -21.70 18.72
N ASP A 465 -5.82 -21.91 18.25
CA ASP A 465 -6.97 -22.17 19.12
C ASP A 465 -6.89 -23.59 19.73
N GLU A 466 -6.40 -24.58 19.00
CA GLU A 466 -6.15 -25.96 19.47
C GLU A 466 -5.07 -25.99 20.56
N PHE A 467 -3.93 -25.34 20.31
CA PHE A 467 -2.79 -25.34 21.23
C PHE A 467 -2.91 -24.34 22.39
N TYR A 468 -3.65 -23.24 22.21
CA TYR A 468 -3.74 -22.17 23.22
C TYR A 468 -5.12 -22.06 23.87
N ASP A 469 -6.23 -22.29 23.16
CA ASP A 469 -7.58 -22.12 23.73
C ASP A 469 -8.27 -23.42 24.16
N ASN A 470 -8.07 -24.57 23.49
CA ASN A 470 -8.95 -25.73 23.72
C ASN A 470 -8.39 -27.12 23.97
N THR A 471 -7.09 -27.43 23.96
CA THR A 471 -6.60 -28.70 24.57
C THR A 471 -5.11 -28.68 24.88
N LEU A 472 -4.73 -29.24 26.05
CA LEU A 472 -3.40 -29.34 26.69
C LEU A 472 -3.06 -28.26 27.72
N LEU A 473 -2.97 -26.96 27.39
CA LEU A 473 -2.58 -25.94 28.39
C LEU A 473 -3.73 -25.52 29.32
N SER A 474 -4.96 -25.40 28.81
CA SER A 474 -6.13 -25.03 29.62
C SER A 474 -6.62 -26.16 30.54
N GLN A 475 -6.31 -27.42 30.21
CA GLN A 475 -6.57 -28.59 31.07
C GLN A 475 -5.45 -28.75 32.12
N ALA A 476 -4.19 -28.49 31.76
CA ALA A 476 -3.08 -28.44 32.73
C ALA A 476 -3.25 -27.31 33.76
N HIS A 477 -3.84 -26.18 33.38
CA HIS A 477 -4.13 -25.09 34.31
C HIS A 477 -5.27 -25.43 35.29
N ARG A 478 -6.36 -26.03 34.81
CA ARG A 478 -7.52 -26.41 35.66
C ARG A 478 -7.20 -27.57 36.62
N HIS A 479 -6.41 -28.55 36.19
CA HIS A 479 -5.93 -29.61 37.10
C HIS A 479 -4.89 -29.11 38.11
N ARG A 480 -4.10 -28.08 37.77
CA ARG A 480 -3.16 -27.45 38.72
C ARG A 480 -3.88 -26.60 39.75
N GLU A 481 -4.95 -25.89 39.40
CA GLU A 481 -5.73 -25.10 40.37
C GLU A 481 -6.51 -25.96 41.38
N SER A 482 -7.08 -27.10 40.96
CA SER A 482 -7.77 -28.00 41.91
C SER A 482 -6.79 -28.76 42.81
N ALA A 483 -5.69 -29.28 42.24
CA ALA A 483 -4.68 -30.00 43.01
C ALA A 483 -3.89 -29.09 43.95
N SER A 484 -3.63 -27.83 43.56
CA SER A 484 -2.94 -26.87 44.43
C SER A 484 -3.81 -26.41 45.59
N HIS A 485 -5.14 -26.27 45.44
CA HIS A 485 -6.01 -25.88 46.55
C HIS A 485 -6.16 -26.98 47.62
N GLU A 486 -6.24 -28.26 47.23
CA GLU A 486 -6.26 -29.39 48.18
C GLU A 486 -4.89 -29.62 48.82
N LEU A 487 -3.80 -29.55 48.04
CA LEU A 487 -2.43 -29.67 48.58
C LEU A 487 -2.02 -28.48 49.44
N LEU A 488 -2.49 -27.25 49.18
CA LEU A 488 -2.26 -26.09 50.06
C LEU A 488 -3.11 -26.17 51.34
N ALA A 489 -4.31 -26.78 51.30
CA ALA A 489 -5.11 -26.99 52.51
C ALA A 489 -4.49 -28.07 53.40
N GLU A 490 -4.02 -29.18 52.83
CA GLU A 490 -3.31 -30.24 53.56
C GLU A 490 -1.92 -29.80 54.03
N ALA A 491 -1.16 -29.06 53.20
CA ALA A 491 0.15 -28.53 53.60
C ALA A 491 0.03 -27.44 54.67
N ASN A 492 -1.00 -26.59 54.64
CA ASN A 492 -1.21 -25.58 55.70
C ASN A 492 -1.69 -26.19 57.02
N ALA A 493 -2.41 -27.33 56.98
CA ALA A 493 -2.74 -28.10 58.18
C ALA A 493 -1.50 -28.78 58.77
N ALA A 494 -0.65 -29.39 57.93
CA ALA A 494 0.60 -30.02 58.35
C ALA A 494 1.65 -29.01 58.86
N LEU A 495 1.72 -27.81 58.26
CA LEU A 495 2.64 -26.73 58.68
C LEU A 495 2.24 -26.05 60.00
N ALA A 496 1.01 -26.26 60.48
CA ALA A 496 0.57 -25.79 61.80
C ALA A 496 1.01 -26.72 62.95
N GLU A 497 1.21 -28.01 62.67
CA GLU A 497 1.65 -29.00 63.66
C GLU A 497 3.18 -29.13 63.75
N ASP A 498 3.92 -28.84 62.66
CA ASP A 498 5.36 -29.13 62.56
C ASP A 498 6.30 -27.97 63.01
N ARG A 499 5.74 -26.89 63.59
CA ARG A 499 6.52 -25.80 64.22
C ARG A 499 6.98 -26.08 65.65
N ALA A 500 6.72 -27.28 66.18
CA ALA A 500 7.07 -27.62 67.56
C ALA A 500 8.43 -28.30 67.75
N THR A 501 9.08 -28.86 66.71
CA THR A 501 10.31 -29.65 66.94
C THR A 501 11.24 -29.74 65.73
N ALA A 502 12.32 -28.95 65.72
CA ALA A 502 13.57 -29.28 65.03
C ALA A 502 14.45 -30.18 65.95
N PRO A 503 15.51 -30.91 65.53
CA PRO A 503 16.41 -30.65 64.37
C PRO A 503 17.02 -31.88 63.62
N GLY A 504 17.78 -31.62 62.54
CA GLY A 504 18.92 -32.46 62.13
C GLY A 504 19.05 -32.77 60.63
N ALA A 505 20.13 -32.31 60.00
CA ALA A 505 20.44 -32.44 58.56
C ALA A 505 21.24 -33.71 58.20
N ALA A 506 21.00 -34.29 57.01
CA ALA A 506 22.03 -35.00 56.20
C ALA A 506 21.58 -35.36 54.75
N GLN A 507 22.39 -34.93 53.78
CA GLN A 507 22.83 -35.52 52.48
C GLN A 507 21.92 -36.27 51.47
N ALA A 508 21.82 -35.67 50.27
CA ALA A 508 22.19 -36.14 48.92
C ALA A 508 21.67 -37.46 48.30
N ALA A 509 21.04 -37.37 47.10
CA ALA A 509 21.40 -38.09 45.86
C ALA A 509 20.48 -37.70 44.66
N ARG A 510 21.08 -37.57 43.46
CA ARG A 510 20.39 -37.42 42.15
C ARG A 510 20.07 -38.80 41.53
N PRO A 511 19.10 -38.88 40.60
CA PRO A 511 19.21 -39.82 39.48
C PRO A 511 19.02 -39.19 38.09
N ALA A 512 19.49 -39.96 37.10
CA ALA A 512 19.75 -39.63 35.70
C ALA A 512 18.57 -39.91 34.75
N ALA A 513 18.70 -39.39 33.52
CA ALA A 513 17.78 -39.54 32.38
C ALA A 513 18.05 -40.81 31.53
N PRO A 514 17.08 -41.25 30.71
CA PRO A 514 17.31 -42.12 29.56
C PRO A 514 16.90 -41.48 28.22
N GLY A 515 17.48 -41.96 27.11
CA GLY A 515 17.27 -41.49 25.73
C GLY A 515 16.79 -42.56 24.73
N ALA A 516 17.03 -42.27 23.43
CA ALA A 516 16.80 -43.02 22.18
C ALA A 516 15.40 -42.82 21.51
N ALA A 517 15.17 -42.83 20.18
CA ALA A 517 15.91 -43.35 19.01
C ALA A 517 15.44 -42.80 17.62
N GLN A 518 16.40 -42.66 16.69
CA GLN A 518 16.51 -43.05 15.25
C GLN A 518 15.39 -42.92 14.18
N SER A 519 15.73 -42.42 12.97
CA SER A 519 15.80 -43.18 11.68
C SER A 519 16.15 -42.28 10.46
N SER A 520 16.58 -42.87 9.33
CA SER A 520 17.43 -42.29 8.28
C SER A 520 17.04 -42.67 6.82
N LEU A 521 17.53 -41.88 5.83
CA LEU A 521 17.93 -42.17 4.40
C LEU A 521 17.13 -41.42 3.28
N PRO A 522 17.63 -41.27 2.02
CA PRO A 522 18.91 -40.65 1.55
C PRO A 522 18.82 -39.88 0.18
N VAL A 523 19.71 -38.92 -0.18
CA VAL A 523 20.07 -38.58 -1.61
C VAL A 523 21.51 -38.00 -1.72
N ILE A 524 22.16 -38.26 -2.87
CA ILE A 524 23.59 -38.24 -3.22
C ILE A 524 24.00 -36.98 -4.03
N LEU A 525 25.20 -36.39 -3.82
CA LEU A 525 26.31 -36.18 -4.80
C LEU A 525 27.30 -35.04 -4.47
N SER A 526 28.55 -35.47 -4.23
CA SER A 526 29.87 -34.94 -4.62
C SER A 526 30.22 -33.44 -4.64
N GLY A 527 31.30 -33.11 -3.93
CA GLY A 527 32.14 -31.92 -4.16
C GLY A 527 33.02 -31.61 -2.96
N ALA A 528 34.20 -32.23 -2.85
CA ALA A 528 35.11 -32.05 -1.71
C ALA A 528 35.88 -30.72 -1.77
N ARG A 529 35.73 -29.89 -0.72
CA ARG A 529 36.74 -28.95 -0.23
C ARG A 529 36.76 -29.00 1.31
N SER A 530 37.94 -28.70 1.85
CA SER A 530 38.45 -28.87 3.22
C SER A 530 37.47 -28.76 4.40
N ALA A 531 37.73 -29.60 5.40
CA ALA A 531 36.89 -29.91 6.54
C ALA A 531 36.76 -28.77 7.58
N GLU A 532 35.57 -28.19 7.66
CA GLU A 532 34.99 -27.64 8.89
C GLU A 532 33.73 -28.45 9.25
N SER A 533 33.44 -28.61 10.54
CA SER A 533 32.36 -29.48 11.01
C SER A 533 31.00 -29.03 10.48
N LYS A 534 30.31 -29.91 9.74
CA LYS A 534 28.98 -29.67 9.15
C LYS A 534 27.82 -29.62 10.16
N ASP A 535 28.08 -29.48 11.46
CA ASP A 535 27.04 -29.40 12.49
C ASP A 535 26.71 -27.92 12.81
N PRO A 536 25.54 -27.41 12.40
CA PRO A 536 25.14 -26.02 12.63
C PRO A 536 25.08 -25.66 14.12
N ALA A 537 24.76 -26.61 15.00
CA ALA A 537 24.66 -26.36 16.44
C ALA A 537 26.04 -26.13 17.06
N LEU A 538 27.06 -26.87 16.61
CA LEU A 538 28.45 -26.70 17.06
C LEU A 538 29.06 -25.38 16.55
N ALA A 539 28.72 -24.99 15.32
CA ALA A 539 29.13 -23.71 14.74
C ALA A 539 28.51 -22.51 15.50
N LEU A 540 27.21 -22.59 15.85
CA LEU A 540 26.55 -21.58 16.67
C LEU A 540 27.18 -21.49 18.06
N ALA A 541 27.41 -22.62 18.74
CA ALA A 541 28.04 -22.64 20.06
C ALA A 541 29.43 -21.97 20.08
N ARG A 542 30.23 -22.18 19.02
CA ARG A 542 31.54 -21.52 18.85
C ARG A 542 31.39 -20.01 18.67
N LYS A 543 30.46 -19.57 17.81
CA LYS A 543 30.18 -18.13 17.61
C LYS A 543 29.64 -17.47 18.89
N THR A 544 28.74 -18.13 19.62
CA THR A 544 28.22 -17.64 20.91
C THR A 544 29.33 -17.54 21.96
N ALA A 545 30.25 -18.50 22.03
CA ALA A 545 31.39 -18.45 22.96
C ALA A 545 32.31 -17.24 22.72
N GLN A 546 32.35 -16.73 21.49
CA GLN A 546 33.16 -15.57 21.12
C GLN A 546 32.38 -14.25 21.10
N HIS A 547 31.06 -14.27 21.34
CA HIS A 547 30.20 -13.09 21.24
C HIS A 547 30.19 -12.29 22.56
N PRO A 548 30.69 -11.03 22.58
CA PRO A 548 30.87 -10.25 23.82
C PRO A 548 29.59 -10.02 24.65
N CYS A 549 28.44 -9.92 23.98
CA CYS A 549 27.14 -9.72 24.64
C CYS A 549 26.38 -11.01 25.03
N PHE A 550 26.75 -12.17 24.50
CA PHE A 550 26.07 -13.45 24.77
C PHE A 550 26.94 -14.36 25.65
N ASN A 551 28.25 -14.12 25.73
CA ASN A 551 29.13 -14.81 26.67
C ASN A 551 29.94 -13.82 27.53
N GLY A 552 29.60 -13.73 28.81
CA GLY A 552 30.28 -12.85 29.76
C GLY A 552 31.75 -13.19 29.98
N GLY A 553 32.19 -14.43 29.73
CA GLY A 553 33.58 -14.86 29.88
C GLY A 553 34.53 -14.27 28.84
N CYS A 554 34.02 -13.87 27.66
CA CYS A 554 34.82 -13.26 26.59
C CYS A 554 34.63 -11.74 26.46
N ALA A 555 33.78 -11.13 27.28
CA ALA A 555 33.40 -9.71 27.21
C ALA A 555 34.59 -8.74 27.37
N SER A 556 35.66 -9.17 28.04
CA SER A 556 36.92 -8.44 28.23
C SER A 556 37.98 -8.73 27.17
N GLU A 557 37.79 -9.76 26.35
CA GLU A 557 38.77 -10.26 25.38
C GLU A 557 38.35 -9.98 23.94
N ASN A 558 37.06 -10.10 23.62
CA ASN A 558 36.53 -9.96 22.27
C ASN A 558 35.84 -8.60 22.07
N ALA A 559 36.00 -8.06 20.86
CA ALA A 559 35.42 -6.78 20.46
C ALA A 559 34.22 -6.96 19.53
N ARG A 560 33.35 -5.95 19.54
CA ARG A 560 32.19 -5.84 18.64
C ARG A 560 32.19 -4.49 17.93
N ILE A 561 31.50 -4.42 16.81
CA ILE A 561 31.12 -3.17 16.16
C ILE A 561 29.61 -3.13 15.94
N HIS A 562 28.98 -1.99 16.21
CA HIS A 562 27.61 -1.72 15.80
C HIS A 562 27.60 -0.73 14.63
N LEU A 563 26.88 -1.09 13.56
CA LEU A 563 26.74 -0.29 12.35
C LEU A 563 25.37 0.39 12.34
N ALA A 564 25.36 1.70 12.54
CA ALA A 564 24.15 2.52 12.67
C ALA A 564 23.54 2.90 11.31
N VAL A 565 22.92 1.93 10.62
CA VAL A 565 22.38 2.10 9.25
C VAL A 565 20.86 2.31 9.17
N ALA A 566 20.15 2.15 10.28
CA ALA A 566 18.68 2.16 10.34
C ALA A 566 18.13 3.40 11.07
N PRO A 567 17.84 4.52 10.38
CA PRO A 567 17.30 5.74 11.00
C PRO A 567 15.79 5.70 11.32
N ALA A 568 15.00 4.96 10.56
CA ALA A 568 13.56 4.87 10.71
C ALA A 568 13.18 3.86 11.80
N CYS A 569 12.04 4.09 12.44
CA CYS A 569 11.49 3.15 13.40
C CYS A 569 9.97 3.16 13.31
N ASN A 570 9.39 1.96 13.29
CA ASN A 570 7.97 1.66 13.14
C ASN A 570 7.20 1.67 14.46
N ILE A 571 7.86 1.78 15.62
CA ILE A 571 7.21 2.02 16.91
C ILE A 571 7.72 3.30 17.57
N SER A 572 6.93 3.94 18.41
CA SER A 572 7.40 5.06 19.24
C SER A 572 7.27 4.73 20.70
N CYS A 573 8.38 4.49 21.39
CA CYS A 573 8.40 4.25 22.83
C CYS A 573 8.29 5.56 23.61
N ASN A 574 7.55 5.57 24.72
CA ASN A 574 7.39 6.74 25.59
C ASN A 574 8.70 7.13 26.31
N TYR A 575 9.68 6.24 26.41
CA TYR A 575 11.03 6.53 26.94
C TYR A 575 12.06 6.95 25.87
N CYS A 576 11.69 7.01 24.59
CA CYS A 576 12.62 7.36 23.51
C CYS A 576 12.44 8.81 23.03
N VAL A 577 13.56 9.48 22.70
CA VAL A 577 13.58 10.76 21.98
C VAL A 577 14.39 10.59 20.70
N ARG A 578 13.78 10.87 19.55
CA ARG A 578 14.39 10.69 18.21
C ARG A 578 15.12 11.94 17.69
N LYS A 579 15.69 12.75 18.58
CA LYS A 579 16.57 13.85 18.18
C LYS A 579 17.93 13.22 17.87
N PHE A 580 18.28 13.19 16.60
CA PHE A 580 19.62 12.81 16.18
C PHE A 580 20.59 13.91 16.63
N ASP A 581 21.79 13.47 16.98
CA ASP A 581 22.98 14.30 17.15
C ASP A 581 23.26 14.85 18.56
N CYS A 582 24.22 14.19 19.24
CA CYS A 582 25.11 14.84 20.18
C CYS A 582 26.38 13.99 20.34
N ALA A 583 27.51 14.50 19.86
CA ALA A 583 28.84 13.89 20.02
C ALA A 583 29.26 13.71 21.51
N ASN A 584 28.59 14.38 22.44
CA ASN A 584 28.82 14.30 23.90
C ASN A 584 27.75 13.46 24.65
N GLU A 585 26.86 12.76 23.95
CA GLU A 585 25.80 11.98 24.58
C GLU A 585 26.11 10.47 24.57
N SER A 586 26.14 9.84 25.76
CA SER A 586 26.55 8.44 25.96
C SER A 586 25.38 7.53 26.33
N ARG A 587 24.15 7.84 25.89
CA ARG A 587 22.98 7.01 26.19
C ARG A 587 22.79 5.87 25.18
N PRO A 588 22.10 4.78 25.55
CA PRO A 588 21.97 3.61 24.67
C PRO A 588 21.11 3.91 23.44
N GLY A 589 21.48 3.37 22.28
CA GLY A 589 20.69 3.50 21.04
C GLY A 589 20.82 4.83 20.29
N VAL A 590 21.71 5.74 20.70
CA VAL A 590 22.11 6.91 19.89
C VAL A 590 23.38 6.62 19.10
N ALA A 591 23.53 7.28 17.96
CA ALA A 591 24.71 7.20 17.11
C ALA A 591 25.19 8.62 16.78
N SER A 592 26.50 8.81 16.61
CA SER A 592 27.12 10.07 16.20
C SER A 592 26.74 10.44 14.77
N ALA A 593 26.52 9.42 13.92
CA ALA A 593 26.08 9.60 12.54
C ALA A 593 25.31 8.37 12.07
N VAL A 594 24.37 8.56 11.14
CA VAL A 594 23.71 7.47 10.42
C VAL A 594 24.49 7.18 9.16
N LEU A 595 24.85 5.91 8.95
CA LEU A 595 25.66 5.48 7.82
C LEU A 595 24.79 4.95 6.69
N SER A 596 25.25 5.14 5.45
CA SER A 596 24.82 4.31 4.31
C SER A 596 25.45 2.91 4.38
N PRO A 597 24.92 1.91 3.66
CA PRO A 597 25.51 0.56 3.64
C PRO A 597 26.99 0.52 3.26
N ASN A 598 27.41 1.34 2.28
CA ASN A 598 28.81 1.41 1.85
C ASN A 598 29.69 2.09 2.92
N GLU A 599 29.25 3.18 3.54
CA GLU A 599 30.00 3.82 4.63
C GLU A 599 30.13 2.90 5.85
N ALA A 600 29.08 2.13 6.15
CA ALA A 600 29.10 1.12 7.20
C ALA A 600 30.10 -0.01 6.90
N PHE A 601 30.17 -0.45 5.64
CA PHE A 601 31.15 -1.43 5.18
C PHE A 601 32.60 -0.91 5.28
N GLU A 602 32.87 0.32 4.86
CA GLU A 602 34.20 0.93 4.99
C GLU A 602 34.60 1.10 6.46
N ARG A 603 33.66 1.53 7.32
CA ARG A 603 33.89 1.60 8.78
C ARG A 603 34.19 0.22 9.36
N TYR A 604 33.50 -0.81 8.91
CA TYR A 604 33.77 -2.18 9.31
C TYR A 604 35.21 -2.60 8.95
N ARG A 605 35.67 -2.34 7.72
CA ARG A 605 37.04 -2.69 7.28
C ARG A 605 38.11 -1.98 8.11
N LEU A 606 37.94 -0.67 8.36
CA LEU A 606 38.85 0.09 9.21
C LEU A 606 38.88 -0.42 10.65
N ALA A 607 37.71 -0.77 11.21
CA ALA A 607 37.63 -1.35 12.54
C ALA A 607 38.30 -2.73 12.60
N LYS A 608 38.15 -3.56 11.56
CA LYS A 608 38.78 -4.89 11.47
C LYS A 608 40.30 -4.80 11.44
N GLU A 609 40.86 -3.81 10.74
CA GLU A 609 42.32 -3.58 10.70
C GLU A 609 42.88 -3.13 12.05
N ARG A 610 42.13 -2.31 12.80
CA ARG A 610 42.59 -1.68 14.05
C ARG A 610 42.26 -2.47 15.31
N VAL A 611 41.22 -3.30 15.24
CA VAL A 611 40.71 -4.08 16.36
C VAL A 611 40.87 -5.56 16.00
N PRO A 612 42.08 -6.13 16.17
CA PRO A 612 42.38 -7.49 15.71
C PRO A 612 41.56 -8.58 16.40
N ASN A 613 40.97 -8.28 17.56
CA ASN A 613 40.06 -9.12 18.31
C ASN A 613 38.56 -8.83 18.01
N LEU A 614 38.25 -8.19 16.87
CA LEU A 614 36.89 -7.94 16.40
C LEU A 614 36.24 -9.23 15.89
N THR A 615 35.31 -9.78 16.67
CA THR A 615 34.65 -11.06 16.39
C THR A 615 33.18 -10.94 16.02
N THR A 616 32.57 -9.77 16.23
CA THR A 616 31.12 -9.57 16.08
C THR A 616 30.79 -8.26 15.36
N VAL A 617 29.93 -8.33 14.36
CA VAL A 617 29.33 -7.17 13.67
C VAL A 617 27.83 -7.18 13.91
N GLY A 618 27.32 -6.06 14.42
CA GLY A 618 25.92 -5.87 14.70
C GLY A 618 25.30 -4.74 13.90
N VAL A 619 24.07 -4.90 13.41
CA VAL A 619 23.25 -3.75 12.97
C VAL A 619 22.32 -3.36 14.12
N ALA A 620 22.48 -2.13 14.60
CA ALA A 620 21.70 -1.58 15.70
C ALA A 620 21.49 -0.08 15.52
N GLY A 621 20.24 0.38 15.60
CA GLY A 621 19.88 1.79 15.83
C GLY A 621 20.40 2.83 14.84
N PRO A 622 20.05 4.12 15.05
CA PRO A 622 19.24 4.65 16.17
C PRO A 622 17.72 4.42 16.03
N GLY A 623 17.25 3.93 14.88
CA GLY A 623 15.91 3.42 14.63
C GLY A 623 15.79 1.90 14.86
N ASP A 624 14.99 1.22 14.06
CA ASP A 624 14.81 -0.23 14.10
C ASP A 624 15.34 -0.89 12.82
N ALA A 625 16.15 -1.93 12.97
CA ALA A 625 16.82 -2.56 11.84
C ALA A 625 15.84 -3.22 10.83
N LEU A 626 14.67 -3.66 11.28
CA LEU A 626 13.65 -4.25 10.42
C LEU A 626 12.72 -3.21 9.80
N ALA A 627 12.62 -2.02 10.38
CA ALA A 627 11.91 -0.89 9.77
C ALA A 627 12.66 -0.35 8.53
N ASP A 628 13.99 -0.46 8.49
CA ASP A 628 14.84 -0.15 7.33
C ASP A 628 15.52 -1.40 6.76
N TRP A 629 14.73 -2.46 6.52
CA TRP A 629 15.27 -3.77 6.14
C TRP A 629 16.23 -3.75 4.95
N GLU A 630 15.95 -2.97 3.90
CA GLU A 630 16.81 -2.89 2.71
C GLU A 630 18.23 -2.38 3.04
N ARG A 631 18.35 -1.37 3.90
CA ARG A 631 19.67 -0.84 4.31
C ARG A 631 20.39 -1.82 5.21
N THR A 632 19.66 -2.46 6.13
CA THR A 632 20.17 -3.50 7.02
C THR A 632 20.71 -4.69 6.22
N ARG A 633 19.89 -5.23 5.30
CA ARG A 633 20.24 -6.35 4.42
C ARG A 633 21.46 -6.03 3.57
N ALA A 634 21.46 -4.90 2.87
CA ALA A 634 22.59 -4.51 2.02
C ALA A 634 23.91 -4.41 2.81
N THR A 635 23.85 -3.88 4.04
CA THR A 635 25.04 -3.78 4.91
C THR A 635 25.56 -5.15 5.30
N LEU A 636 24.67 -6.06 5.71
CA LEU A 636 25.05 -7.43 6.08
C LEU A 636 25.61 -8.21 4.88
N GLU A 637 25.02 -8.06 3.70
CA GLU A 637 25.50 -8.70 2.46
C GLU A 637 26.90 -8.22 2.07
N LEU A 638 27.18 -6.92 2.16
CA LEU A 638 28.51 -6.36 1.88
C LEU A 638 29.56 -6.92 2.85
N VAL A 639 29.27 -6.96 4.15
CA VAL A 639 30.21 -7.52 5.14
C VAL A 639 30.38 -9.04 4.94
N ALA A 640 29.30 -9.77 4.64
CA ALA A 640 29.35 -11.22 4.43
C ALA A 640 30.16 -11.62 3.19
N GLN A 641 30.16 -10.78 2.15
CA GLN A 641 30.98 -10.99 0.95
C GLN A 641 32.49 -10.83 1.24
N ASP A 642 32.86 -9.96 2.18
CA ASP A 642 34.25 -9.66 2.55
C ASP A 642 34.79 -10.58 3.66
N ASP A 643 33.98 -10.85 4.69
CA ASP A 643 34.33 -11.72 5.84
C ASP A 643 33.20 -12.72 6.13
N PRO A 644 33.15 -13.87 5.42
CA PRO A 644 32.12 -14.89 5.59
C PRO A 644 32.11 -15.56 6.98
N ASP A 645 33.24 -15.54 7.69
CA ASP A 645 33.40 -16.18 9.00
C ASP A 645 32.93 -15.28 10.16
N MET A 646 32.64 -14.01 9.86
CA MET A 646 32.16 -13.03 10.83
C MET A 646 30.88 -13.50 11.56
N THR A 647 30.76 -13.10 12.83
CA THR A 647 29.53 -13.33 13.61
C THR A 647 28.60 -12.13 13.44
N PHE A 648 27.50 -12.32 12.71
CA PHE A 648 26.46 -11.31 12.57
C PHE A 648 25.46 -11.33 13.71
N CYS A 649 25.15 -10.15 14.24
CA CYS A 649 24.04 -9.92 15.14
C CYS A 649 23.12 -8.76 14.72
N LEU A 650 21.89 -8.80 15.20
CA LEU A 650 20.86 -7.82 14.84
C LEU A 650 20.07 -7.41 16.09
N SER A 651 19.74 -6.13 16.23
CA SER A 651 18.85 -5.65 17.29
C SER A 651 17.56 -5.08 16.70
N THR A 652 16.42 -5.50 17.25
CA THR A 652 15.09 -5.05 16.79
C THR A 652 14.09 -4.91 17.93
N ASN A 653 13.07 -4.09 17.72
CA ASN A 653 11.87 -4.02 18.55
C ASN A 653 10.90 -5.19 18.30
N GLY A 654 11.05 -5.93 17.21
CA GLY A 654 10.31 -7.16 16.96
C GLY A 654 8.96 -7.02 16.24
N LEU A 655 8.50 -5.81 15.90
CA LEU A 655 7.20 -5.61 15.22
C LEU A 655 7.14 -6.30 13.84
N LEU A 656 8.23 -6.28 13.09
CA LEU A 656 8.32 -6.90 11.75
C LEU A 656 9.08 -8.23 11.76
N LEU A 657 9.33 -8.79 12.94
CA LEU A 657 10.13 -10.00 13.10
C LEU A 657 9.55 -11.22 12.39
N PRO A 658 8.22 -11.50 12.44
CA PRO A 658 7.65 -12.64 11.72
C PRO A 658 7.83 -12.54 10.19
N ARG A 659 7.89 -11.32 9.65
CA ARG A 659 8.05 -11.07 8.21
C ARG A 659 9.46 -11.39 7.72
N PHE A 660 10.48 -11.10 8.53
CA PHE A 660 11.88 -11.16 8.12
C PHE A 660 12.70 -12.27 8.80
N ALA A 661 12.13 -13.06 9.72
CA ALA A 661 12.86 -14.10 10.46
C ALA A 661 13.61 -15.09 9.54
N ASP A 662 12.96 -15.54 8.47
CA ASP A 662 13.57 -16.42 7.47
C ASP A 662 14.72 -15.74 6.69
N ASP A 663 14.55 -14.47 6.31
CA ASP A 663 15.62 -13.72 5.63
C ASP A 663 16.81 -13.45 6.54
N ILE A 664 16.56 -13.14 7.82
CA ILE A 664 17.60 -12.97 8.84
C ILE A 664 18.46 -14.23 8.96
N ALA A 665 17.82 -15.40 9.05
CA ALA A 665 18.53 -16.68 9.10
C ALA A 665 19.28 -16.98 7.79
N ARG A 666 18.67 -16.73 6.63
CA ARG A 666 19.31 -16.90 5.31
C ARG A 666 20.56 -16.06 5.11
N LEU A 667 20.58 -14.84 5.66
CA LEU A 667 21.74 -13.93 5.62
C LEU A 667 22.87 -14.35 6.57
N GLY A 668 22.73 -15.46 7.30
CA GLY A 668 23.75 -15.94 8.23
C GLY A 668 23.78 -15.18 9.57
N VAL A 669 22.72 -14.43 9.91
CA VAL A 669 22.60 -13.81 11.23
C VAL A 669 22.36 -14.89 12.26
N THR A 670 23.26 -14.98 13.24
CA THR A 670 23.25 -16.06 14.25
C THR A 670 22.73 -15.61 15.61
N HIS A 671 22.73 -14.30 15.88
CA HIS A 671 22.36 -13.73 17.16
C HIS A 671 21.40 -12.56 16.97
N VAL A 672 20.21 -12.62 17.57
CA VAL A 672 19.22 -11.53 17.47
C VAL A 672 18.83 -11.06 18.87
N THR A 673 18.83 -9.74 19.07
CA THR A 673 18.32 -9.09 20.27
C THR A 673 16.93 -8.51 20.00
N VAL A 674 15.91 -8.98 20.71
CA VAL A 674 14.53 -8.49 20.59
C VAL A 674 14.17 -7.69 21.84
N THR A 675 13.66 -6.48 21.70
CA THR A 675 13.23 -5.66 22.84
C THR A 675 11.76 -5.90 23.16
N MET A 676 11.48 -6.61 24.26
CA MET A 676 10.12 -6.94 24.73
C MET A 676 9.95 -6.43 26.17
N ASN A 677 8.99 -5.53 26.40
CA ASN A 677 8.87 -4.80 27.66
C ASN A 677 7.72 -5.26 28.57
N ALA A 678 6.78 -6.05 28.05
CA ALA A 678 5.61 -6.52 28.79
C ALA A 678 5.09 -7.81 28.15
N VAL A 679 4.19 -8.52 28.85
CA VAL A 679 3.40 -9.65 28.30
C VAL A 679 1.91 -9.32 28.18
N ASP A 680 1.47 -8.26 28.85
CA ASP A 680 0.10 -7.75 28.83
C ASP A 680 -0.01 -6.60 27.80
N PRO A 681 -0.92 -6.70 26.80
CA PRO A 681 -1.20 -5.64 25.84
C PRO A 681 -1.49 -4.27 26.45
N ALA A 682 -2.17 -4.21 27.59
CA ALA A 682 -2.51 -2.94 28.25
C ALA A 682 -1.25 -2.27 28.84
N VAL A 683 -0.36 -3.06 29.44
CA VAL A 683 0.93 -2.58 29.94
C VAL A 683 1.84 -2.16 28.77
N ALA A 684 1.90 -2.96 27.70
CA ALA A 684 2.64 -2.60 26.49
C ALA A 684 2.12 -1.29 25.87
N GLY A 685 0.80 -1.10 25.80
CA GLY A 685 0.16 0.13 25.29
C GLY A 685 0.47 1.39 26.10
N ARG A 686 0.86 1.25 27.37
CA ARG A 686 1.37 2.37 28.19
C ARG A 686 2.82 2.71 27.87
N ILE A 687 3.61 1.75 27.41
CA ILE A 687 5.03 1.91 27.08
C ILE A 687 5.22 2.45 25.66
N TYR A 688 4.40 2.01 24.71
CA TYR A 688 4.50 2.41 23.31
C TYR A 688 3.40 3.40 22.93
N ARG A 689 3.79 4.62 22.54
CA ARG A 689 2.90 5.67 22.05
C ARG A 689 2.12 5.23 20.81
N PHE A 690 2.80 4.57 19.88
CA PHE A 690 2.19 3.98 18.69
C PHE A 690 3.02 2.84 18.12
N ALA A 691 2.38 1.97 17.34
CA ALA A 691 3.00 1.00 16.43
C ALA A 691 2.44 1.20 15.02
N ARG A 692 3.29 1.17 14.00
CA ARG A 692 2.91 1.31 12.58
C ARG A 692 3.20 0.02 11.85
N LEU A 693 2.16 -0.61 11.32
CA LEU A 693 2.25 -1.86 10.57
C LEU A 693 1.36 -1.73 9.32
N ASP A 694 1.92 -2.00 8.14
CA ASP A 694 1.22 -2.01 6.85
C ASP A 694 0.38 -0.74 6.56
N GLY A 695 0.94 0.43 6.88
CA GLY A 695 0.29 1.73 6.65
C GLY A 695 -0.71 2.16 7.74
N VAL A 696 -1.04 1.27 8.69
CA VAL A 696 -1.95 1.54 9.80
C VAL A 696 -1.16 1.96 11.05
N THR A 697 -1.65 2.97 11.77
CA THR A 697 -1.08 3.39 13.07
C THR A 697 -2.00 2.93 14.20
N TYR A 698 -1.49 2.03 15.03
CA TYR A 698 -2.13 1.54 16.25
C TYR A 698 -1.66 2.36 17.45
N THR A 699 -2.54 2.58 18.43
CA THR A 699 -2.24 3.29 19.69
C THR A 699 -2.82 2.53 20.90
N GLY A 700 -2.35 2.83 22.10
CA GLY A 700 -2.85 2.23 23.34
C GLY A 700 -2.73 0.70 23.36
N GLU A 701 -3.71 0.02 23.94
CA GLU A 701 -3.73 -1.45 24.06
C GLU A 701 -3.64 -2.17 22.70
N ALA A 702 -4.24 -1.60 21.64
CA ALA A 702 -4.15 -2.16 20.29
C ALA A 702 -2.70 -2.15 19.77
N ALA A 703 -1.92 -1.09 20.03
CA ALA A 703 -0.49 -1.06 19.70
C ALA A 703 0.29 -2.12 20.49
N GLY A 704 -0.07 -2.30 21.77
CA GLY A 704 0.49 -3.33 22.62
C GLY A 704 0.22 -4.74 22.08
N ALA A 705 -1.03 -5.05 21.74
CA ALA A 705 -1.45 -6.36 21.23
C ALA A 705 -0.74 -6.72 19.92
N VAL A 706 -0.71 -5.80 18.95
CA VAL A 706 -0.07 -6.02 17.64
C VAL A 706 1.43 -6.25 17.82
N LEU A 707 2.10 -5.45 18.64
CA LEU A 707 3.53 -5.60 18.88
C LEU A 707 3.86 -6.92 19.59
N LEU A 708 3.13 -7.27 20.65
CA LEU A 708 3.36 -8.51 21.40
C LEU A 708 3.14 -9.76 20.54
N ALA A 709 2.08 -9.78 19.73
CA ALA A 709 1.80 -10.90 18.84
C ALA A 709 2.97 -11.14 17.87
N ASN A 710 3.51 -10.06 17.27
CA ASN A 710 4.64 -10.16 16.35
C ASN A 710 5.95 -10.52 17.05
N GLN A 711 6.21 -9.99 18.25
CA GLN A 711 7.38 -10.35 19.06
C GLN A 711 7.37 -11.84 19.41
N ILE A 712 6.24 -12.37 19.89
CA ILE A 712 6.10 -13.79 20.27
C ILE A 712 6.30 -14.70 19.06
N ALA A 713 5.59 -14.43 17.96
CA ALA A 713 5.70 -15.22 16.74
C ALA A 713 7.11 -15.18 16.13
N GLY A 714 7.73 -14.00 16.10
CA GLY A 714 9.07 -13.81 15.54
C GLY A 714 10.17 -14.42 16.39
N ILE A 715 10.10 -14.32 17.73
CA ILE A 715 11.06 -14.97 18.64
C ILE A 715 11.01 -16.49 18.44
N LYS A 716 9.81 -17.07 18.44
CA LYS A 716 9.63 -18.51 18.21
C LYS A 716 10.22 -18.94 16.87
N ARG A 717 9.92 -18.20 15.79
CA ARG A 717 10.42 -18.52 14.45
C ARG A 717 11.94 -18.45 14.37
N LEU A 718 12.58 -17.46 14.98
CA LEU A 718 14.04 -17.36 15.00
C LEU A 718 14.69 -18.54 15.76
N VAL A 719 14.10 -18.95 16.88
CA VAL A 719 14.60 -20.10 17.65
C VAL A 719 14.48 -21.40 16.84
N GLU A 720 13.36 -21.62 16.15
CA GLU A 720 13.16 -22.76 15.24
C GLU A 720 14.19 -22.79 14.09
N LEU A 721 14.64 -21.62 13.63
CA LEU A 721 15.66 -21.46 12.60
C LEU A 721 17.10 -21.57 13.15
N GLY A 722 17.27 -21.85 14.45
CA GLY A 722 18.59 -22.00 15.08
C GLY A 722 19.31 -20.69 15.35
N VAL A 723 18.60 -19.56 15.45
CA VAL A 723 19.16 -18.25 15.80
C VAL A 723 19.11 -18.06 17.32
N ALA A 724 20.23 -17.67 17.92
CA ALA A 724 20.29 -17.37 19.35
C ALA A 724 19.59 -16.04 19.67
N VAL A 725 18.44 -16.11 20.33
CA VAL A 725 17.65 -14.93 20.69
C VAL A 725 17.96 -14.44 22.11
N LYS A 726 18.29 -13.16 22.26
CA LYS A 726 18.34 -12.46 23.54
C LYS A 726 17.17 -11.49 23.64
N VAL A 727 16.48 -11.49 24.77
CA VAL A 727 15.40 -10.54 25.03
C VAL A 727 15.89 -9.41 25.92
N ASN A 728 15.70 -8.17 25.47
CA ASN A 728 15.96 -6.97 26.25
C ASN A 728 14.64 -6.44 26.82
N THR A 729 14.61 -6.14 28.12
CA THR A 729 13.45 -5.51 28.77
C THR A 729 13.91 -4.26 29.49
N VAL A 730 13.30 -3.11 29.18
CA VAL A 730 13.49 -1.85 29.91
C VAL A 730 12.53 -1.83 31.08
N LEU A 731 13.06 -1.84 32.30
CA LEU A 731 12.32 -1.75 33.55
C LEU A 731 11.98 -0.29 33.84
N VAL A 732 10.69 0.04 33.80
CA VAL A 732 10.13 1.38 33.99
C VAL A 732 9.28 1.39 35.26
N ALA A 733 9.71 2.20 36.24
CA ALA A 733 9.06 2.32 37.55
C ALA A 733 7.58 2.74 37.43
N GLY A 734 6.68 2.02 38.09
CA GLY A 734 5.24 2.22 38.10
C GLY A 734 4.53 1.80 36.80
N VAL A 735 5.24 1.23 35.82
CA VAL A 735 4.66 0.85 34.53
C VAL A 735 4.67 -0.65 34.32
N ASN A 736 5.84 -1.29 34.30
CA ASN A 736 5.96 -2.73 34.02
C ASN A 736 6.65 -3.54 35.12
N ASP A 737 6.98 -2.96 36.28
CA ASP A 737 7.75 -3.66 37.33
C ASP A 737 7.11 -4.96 37.82
N GLY A 738 5.78 -5.04 37.72
CA GLY A 738 5.00 -6.21 38.13
C GLY A 738 5.04 -7.38 37.15
N CYS A 739 5.37 -7.16 35.87
CA CYS A 739 5.26 -8.18 34.82
C CYS A 739 6.57 -8.53 34.11
N VAL A 740 7.71 -7.95 34.51
CA VAL A 740 9.02 -8.25 33.88
C VAL A 740 9.45 -9.71 34.10
N GLU A 741 9.08 -10.32 35.23
CA GLU A 741 9.33 -11.74 35.49
C GLU A 741 8.53 -12.63 34.53
N ASP A 742 7.28 -12.26 34.24
CA ASP A 742 6.44 -12.95 33.25
C ASP A 742 7.01 -12.85 31.84
N VAL A 743 7.64 -11.72 31.49
CA VAL A 743 8.39 -11.59 30.22
C VAL A 743 9.51 -12.62 30.17
N GLY A 744 10.31 -12.73 31.23
CA GLY A 744 11.37 -13.73 31.34
C GLY A 744 10.83 -15.16 31.20
N ALA A 745 9.75 -15.49 31.91
CA ALA A 745 9.11 -16.79 31.86
C ALA A 745 8.53 -17.12 30.47
N LEU A 746 7.90 -16.16 29.80
CA LEU A 746 7.37 -16.31 28.44
C LEU A 746 8.51 -16.55 27.44
N CYS A 747 9.54 -15.70 27.47
CA CYS A 747 10.67 -15.83 26.56
C CYS A 747 11.46 -17.12 26.77
N ALA A 748 11.53 -17.63 28.01
CA ALA A 748 12.10 -18.95 28.30
C ALA A 748 11.30 -20.06 27.60
N LYS A 749 9.97 -20.01 27.67
CA LYS A 749 9.08 -20.98 27.00
C LYS A 749 9.21 -20.92 25.46
N LEU A 750 9.50 -19.74 24.92
CA LEU A 750 9.75 -19.55 23.47
C LEU A 750 11.15 -19.99 23.04
N GLY A 751 12.03 -20.36 23.97
CA GLY A 751 13.39 -20.84 23.68
C GLY A 751 14.44 -19.74 23.48
N ALA A 752 14.19 -18.52 23.98
CA ALA A 752 15.22 -17.49 24.01
C ALA A 752 16.40 -17.94 24.89
N ALA A 753 17.62 -17.52 24.55
CA ALA A 753 18.85 -17.94 25.23
C ALA A 753 19.19 -17.06 26.44
N TYR A 754 18.84 -15.77 26.40
CA TYR A 754 19.19 -14.80 27.44
C TYR A 754 18.06 -13.79 27.65
N HIS A 755 17.96 -13.29 28.88
CA HIS A 755 17.13 -12.14 29.21
C HIS A 755 18.00 -11.06 29.85
N ASN A 756 17.87 -9.83 29.38
CA ASN A 756 18.65 -8.70 29.86
C ASN A 756 17.68 -7.60 30.31
N VAL A 757 17.39 -7.60 31.62
CA VAL A 757 16.63 -6.53 32.25
C VAL A 757 17.53 -5.32 32.43
N MET A 758 17.16 -4.22 31.79
CA MET A 758 17.87 -2.95 31.78
C MET A 758 17.06 -1.91 32.50
N GLN A 759 17.75 -0.95 33.10
CA GLN A 759 17.12 0.16 33.78
C GLN A 759 16.65 1.22 32.78
N HIS A 760 15.46 1.76 32.97
CA HIS A 760 15.02 2.97 32.29
C HIS A 760 15.94 4.16 32.64
N ILE A 761 16.43 4.86 31.61
CA ILE A 761 17.16 6.12 31.76
C ILE A 761 16.20 7.26 31.43
N PRO A 762 15.88 8.17 32.37
CA PRO A 762 15.04 9.32 32.09
C PRO A 762 15.74 10.25 31.08
N VAL A 763 15.09 10.48 29.93
CA VAL A 763 15.61 11.36 28.89
C VAL A 763 14.73 12.60 28.79
N ALA A 764 15.32 13.78 28.97
CA ALA A 764 14.63 15.06 28.84
C ALA A 764 13.95 15.18 27.45
N GLY A 765 12.64 15.45 27.45
CA GLY A 765 11.82 15.54 26.23
C GLY A 765 11.19 14.21 25.76
N SER A 766 11.43 13.10 26.46
CA SER A 766 10.60 11.88 26.31
C SER A 766 9.37 11.95 27.21
N VAL A 767 8.32 11.17 26.92
CA VAL A 767 7.10 11.10 27.74
C VAL A 767 7.41 10.57 29.15
N PHE A 768 8.40 9.69 29.27
CA PHE A 768 8.88 9.15 30.55
C PHE A 768 10.08 9.93 31.13
N GLY A 769 10.36 11.14 30.63
CA GLY A 769 11.53 11.93 31.02
C GLY A 769 11.58 12.32 32.50
N ASP A 770 10.42 12.41 33.16
CA ASP A 770 10.30 12.78 34.58
C ASP A 770 10.08 11.57 35.50
N LEU A 771 10.00 10.35 34.97
CA LEU A 771 9.84 9.15 35.80
C LEU A 771 11.15 8.84 36.54
N PRO A 772 11.08 8.47 37.84
CA PRO A 772 12.27 8.14 38.60
C PRO A 772 12.95 6.89 38.04
N GLN A 773 14.28 6.93 38.01
CA GLN A 773 15.09 5.76 37.71
C GLN A 773 14.95 4.73 38.85
N VAL A 774 14.72 3.46 38.50
CA VAL A 774 14.60 2.35 39.46
C VAL A 774 15.89 2.25 40.28
N SER A 775 15.88 1.89 41.57
CA SER A 775 17.14 1.75 42.33
C SER A 775 17.97 0.54 41.84
N ARG A 776 19.30 0.56 42.03
CA ARG A 776 20.15 -0.60 41.70
C ARG A 776 19.73 -1.87 42.45
N THR A 777 19.41 -1.73 43.72
CA THR A 777 18.88 -2.84 44.55
C THR A 777 17.63 -3.44 43.92
N ARG A 778 16.67 -2.61 43.50
CA ARG A 778 15.43 -3.07 42.87
C ARG A 778 15.66 -3.70 41.50
N LEU A 779 16.58 -3.16 40.70
CA LEU A 779 16.98 -3.74 39.42
C LEU A 779 17.58 -5.14 39.61
N ASP A 780 18.47 -5.30 40.58
CA ASP A 780 19.11 -6.58 40.88
C ASP A 780 18.11 -7.60 41.47
N GLU A 781 17.13 -7.17 42.26
CA GLU A 781 16.01 -8.00 42.68
C GLU A 781 15.21 -8.53 41.49
N VAL A 782 14.83 -7.66 40.54
CA VAL A 782 14.05 -8.07 39.34
C VAL A 782 14.88 -9.00 38.46
N ARG A 783 16.17 -8.70 38.26
CA ARG A 783 17.09 -9.59 37.54
C ARG A 783 17.19 -10.97 38.18
N LYS A 784 17.37 -11.06 39.50
CA LYS A 784 17.41 -12.33 40.24
C LYS A 784 16.13 -13.15 40.06
N ARG A 785 14.96 -12.51 40.04
CA ARG A 785 13.70 -13.21 39.75
C ARG A 785 13.66 -13.74 38.32
N CYS A 786 14.05 -12.93 37.36
CA CYS A 786 14.11 -13.35 35.95
C CYS A 786 15.18 -14.42 35.68
N GLU A 787 16.26 -14.45 36.47
CA GLU A 787 17.34 -15.44 36.39
C GLU A 787 16.85 -16.87 36.69
N ALA A 788 15.74 -17.03 37.41
CA ALA A 788 15.07 -18.30 37.60
C ALA A 788 14.52 -18.91 36.28
N HIS A 789 14.34 -18.07 35.24
CA HIS A 789 13.81 -18.48 33.94
C HIS A 789 14.85 -18.43 32.82
N LEU A 790 15.62 -17.34 32.73
CA LEU A 790 16.66 -17.14 31.71
C LEU A 790 17.91 -16.48 32.30
N PRO A 791 19.12 -16.91 31.88
CA PRO A 791 20.37 -16.30 32.31
C PRO A 791 20.37 -14.78 32.09
N GLN A 792 20.83 -14.03 33.10
CA GLN A 792 20.88 -12.57 33.07
C GLN A 792 22.24 -12.03 32.61
N MET A 793 22.21 -10.95 31.82
CA MET A 793 23.42 -10.26 31.34
C MET A 793 23.90 -9.17 32.31
N TYR A 794 24.54 -9.56 33.41
CA TYR A 794 25.05 -8.60 34.42
C TYR A 794 26.16 -7.67 33.92
N HIS A 795 26.87 -8.05 32.85
CA HIS A 795 27.98 -7.29 32.27
C HIS A 795 27.52 -6.26 31.20
N CYS A 796 26.21 -6.08 31.02
CA CYS A 796 25.66 -5.11 30.07
C CYS A 796 26.01 -3.67 30.47
N ARG A 797 26.62 -2.93 29.54
CA ARG A 797 26.95 -1.51 29.68
C ARG A 797 26.03 -0.57 28.88
N GLN A 798 24.95 -1.12 28.32
CA GLN A 798 23.97 -0.40 27.49
C GLN A 798 24.63 0.42 26.36
N CYS A 799 25.26 -0.29 25.43
CA CYS A 799 26.10 0.31 24.40
C CYS A 799 25.35 1.24 23.45
N ARG A 800 26.09 2.18 22.84
CA ARG A 800 25.63 3.01 21.74
C ARG A 800 25.35 2.19 20.47
N ALA A 801 24.60 2.79 19.54
CA ALA A 801 24.27 2.21 18.24
C ALA A 801 25.47 2.18 17.27
N ASP A 802 26.54 2.89 17.60
CA ASP A 802 27.79 2.97 16.83
C ASP A 802 29.02 2.44 17.60
N ALA A 803 28.82 1.73 18.71
CA ALA A 803 29.90 1.27 19.59
C ALA A 803 30.93 0.39 18.86
N VAL A 804 32.21 0.59 19.15
CA VAL A 804 33.32 -0.21 18.60
C VAL A 804 34.26 -0.62 19.73
N GLY A 805 34.71 -1.87 19.77
CA GLY A 805 35.66 -2.36 20.78
C GLY A 805 35.04 -3.30 21.82
N LYS A 806 35.70 -3.42 22.98
CA LYS A 806 35.29 -4.31 24.07
C LYS A 806 34.14 -3.70 24.86
N LEU A 807 33.50 -4.44 25.77
CA LEU A 807 32.37 -3.89 26.55
C LEU A 807 32.84 -2.85 27.59
N SER A 808 34.07 -3.00 28.07
CA SER A 808 34.73 -2.11 29.03
C SER A 808 35.53 -0.98 28.39
N GLU A 809 35.71 -1.00 27.07
CA GLU A 809 36.60 -0.09 26.33
C GLU A 809 35.96 0.24 24.98
N ASP A 810 35.49 1.47 24.84
CA ASP A 810 34.86 1.99 23.62
C ASP A 810 35.89 2.75 22.78
N LEU A 811 36.12 2.26 21.57
CA LEU A 811 37.11 2.75 20.61
C LEU A 811 36.48 3.58 19.49
N VAL A 812 35.21 3.97 19.61
CA VAL A 812 34.51 4.83 18.63
C VAL A 812 35.40 5.99 18.19
N ARG A 813 35.92 6.79 19.13
CA ARG A 813 36.76 7.96 18.79
C ARG A 813 38.06 7.59 18.08
N ALA A 814 38.74 6.52 18.49
CA ALA A 814 39.98 6.09 17.86
C ALA A 814 39.78 5.59 16.42
N VAL A 815 38.59 5.04 16.14
CA VAL A 815 38.16 4.62 14.79
C VAL A 815 37.67 5.83 13.99
N GLU A 816 36.97 6.79 14.59
CA GLU A 816 36.57 8.04 13.91
C GLU A 816 37.76 8.95 13.58
N GLU A 817 38.78 8.98 14.44
CA GLU A 817 40.05 9.68 14.19
C GLU A 817 40.89 8.96 13.11
N ALA A 818 40.76 7.62 13.00
CA ALA A 818 41.30 6.81 11.90
C ALA A 818 40.77 7.18 10.53
N GLU A 819 39.46 7.42 10.47
CA GLU A 819 38.70 7.75 9.27
C GLU A 819 39.16 9.07 8.65
N GLY A 820 40.14 9.77 9.24
CA GLY A 820 40.66 11.02 8.73
C GLY A 820 39.73 12.21 9.00
N ARG A 821 38.93 12.16 10.08
CA ARG A 821 38.16 13.33 10.51
C ARG A 821 39.12 14.39 11.04
N ARG A 822 39.50 15.32 10.16
CA ARG A 822 39.81 16.70 10.57
C ARG A 822 38.74 17.15 11.56
N ALA A 823 39.14 17.92 12.58
CA ALA A 823 38.22 18.69 13.40
C ALA A 823 37.16 19.31 12.48
N ALA A 824 35.88 19.10 12.84
CA ALA A 824 34.73 19.33 11.98
C ALA A 824 34.70 20.76 11.40
N GLU A 825 35.23 20.91 10.18
CA GLU A 825 34.67 21.82 9.19
C GLU A 825 33.55 21.06 8.46
N PRO A 826 32.41 21.71 8.14
CA PRO A 826 31.30 21.04 7.46
C PRO A 826 31.70 20.78 6.00
N VAL A 827 32.31 19.61 5.76
CA VAL A 827 32.68 19.15 4.43
C VAL A 827 31.44 18.57 3.75
N LEU A 828 30.84 19.43 2.92
CA LEU A 828 30.37 19.15 1.57
C LEU A 828 30.64 17.71 1.11
N ALA A 829 29.60 16.87 1.12
CA ALA A 829 29.61 15.63 0.36
C ALA A 829 29.52 15.95 -1.14
N ASP A 830 30.55 15.55 -1.90
CA ASP A 830 30.51 15.35 -3.35
C ASP A 830 31.57 14.29 -3.71
N PRO A 831 31.43 13.43 -4.75
CA PRO A 831 30.31 13.26 -5.67
C PRO A 831 29.91 11.78 -5.87
N VAL A 832 28.70 11.41 -5.43
CA VAL A 832 27.86 10.48 -6.20
C VAL A 832 26.44 11.04 -6.21
N VAL A 833 26.33 12.27 -6.73
CA VAL A 833 25.03 12.82 -7.11
C VAL A 833 24.74 12.31 -8.50
N ALA A 834 23.85 11.32 -8.56
CA ALA A 834 23.07 11.05 -9.75
C ALA A 834 22.51 12.38 -10.24
N THR A 835 23.02 12.84 -11.38
CA THR A 835 22.56 14.05 -12.04
C THR A 835 21.11 13.82 -12.45
N LEU A 836 20.15 14.26 -11.63
CA LEU A 836 18.79 14.44 -12.10
C LEU A 836 18.76 15.74 -12.89
N VAL A 837 19.15 15.66 -14.16
CA VAL A 837 18.85 16.70 -15.14
C VAL A 837 17.33 16.73 -15.27
N VAL A 838 16.67 17.78 -14.79
CA VAL A 838 15.32 18.10 -15.24
C VAL A 838 15.47 18.62 -16.67
N PRO A 839 14.92 17.97 -17.70
CA PRO A 839 14.96 18.52 -19.05
C PRO A 839 14.15 19.82 -19.06
N ARG A 840 14.80 20.93 -19.40
CA ARG A 840 14.07 22.14 -19.80
C ARG A 840 13.48 21.88 -21.18
N ALA A 841 12.17 22.04 -21.31
CA ALA A 841 11.60 22.49 -22.56
C ALA A 841 12.14 23.91 -22.81
N ASP A 842 12.55 24.15 -24.05
CA ASP A 842 12.79 25.46 -24.66
C ASP A 842 14.21 26.04 -24.49
N GLY A 843 14.89 26.14 -25.63
CA GLY A 843 16.21 26.73 -25.77
C GLY A 843 16.16 28.25 -25.74
N ALA A 844 16.65 28.85 -24.65
CA ALA A 844 17.25 30.18 -24.64
C ALA A 844 18.12 30.31 -23.37
N ARG A 845 19.44 30.46 -23.53
CA ARG A 845 20.36 30.68 -22.42
C ARG A 845 20.38 32.17 -22.05
N THR A 846 19.58 32.59 -21.09
CA THR A 846 19.86 33.80 -20.30
C THR A 846 20.53 33.38 -19.00
N ARG A 847 21.83 33.65 -18.85
CA ARG A 847 22.52 33.49 -17.56
C ARG A 847 22.00 34.58 -16.63
N HIS A 848 20.99 34.27 -15.81
CA HIS A 848 20.61 35.16 -14.72
C HIS A 848 21.75 35.20 -13.69
N ALA A 849 22.00 36.38 -13.12
CA ALA A 849 22.96 36.53 -12.03
C ALA A 849 22.53 35.65 -10.84
N PRO A 850 23.47 35.04 -10.11
CA PRO A 850 23.13 34.12 -9.02
C PRO A 850 22.30 34.83 -7.94
N LEU A 851 21.18 34.21 -7.55
CA LEU A 851 20.24 34.73 -6.55
C LEU A 851 20.64 34.24 -5.16
N ARG A 852 20.56 35.14 -4.17
CA ARG A 852 20.69 34.78 -2.75
C ARG A 852 19.32 34.58 -2.13
N ILE A 853 19.11 33.47 -1.42
CA ILE A 853 17.85 33.13 -0.76
C ILE A 853 18.16 32.80 0.71
N ALA A 854 17.53 33.51 1.63
CA ALA A 854 17.65 33.29 3.06
C ALA A 854 16.61 32.28 3.54
N VAL A 855 17.02 31.37 4.43
CA VAL A 855 16.17 30.28 4.92
C VAL A 855 16.17 30.28 6.45
N ALA A 856 14.99 30.39 7.04
CA ALA A 856 14.77 30.22 8.47
C ALA A 856 14.65 28.72 8.79
N SER A 857 15.76 28.11 9.21
CA SER A 857 15.81 26.71 9.60
C SER A 857 16.65 26.52 10.87
N ARG A 858 16.20 25.64 11.76
CA ARG A 858 16.93 25.18 12.95
C ARG A 858 17.73 23.91 12.65
N SER A 859 17.27 23.10 11.72
CA SER A 859 17.83 21.78 11.37
C SER A 859 18.73 21.80 10.13
N GLY A 860 18.69 22.87 9.33
CA GLY A 860 19.42 23.03 8.07
C GLY A 860 18.92 22.15 6.91
N SER A 861 18.01 21.21 7.17
CA SER A 861 17.50 20.25 6.20
C SER A 861 16.08 20.57 5.71
N VAL A 862 15.25 21.18 6.56
CA VAL A 862 13.88 21.61 6.25
C VAL A 862 13.60 23.04 6.72
N VAL A 863 12.65 23.73 6.09
CA VAL A 863 12.20 25.06 6.51
C VAL A 863 11.26 24.92 7.72
N ASP A 864 11.80 25.01 8.94
CA ASP A 864 11.10 24.67 10.18
C ASP A 864 11.04 25.80 11.22
N ALA A 865 11.54 27.00 10.88
CA ALA A 865 11.54 28.15 11.77
C ALA A 865 10.61 29.26 11.29
N HIS A 866 9.85 29.84 12.22
CA HIS A 866 9.12 31.08 12.00
C HIS A 866 10.09 32.25 11.85
N PHE A 867 9.81 33.18 10.93
CA PHE A 867 10.67 34.37 10.70
C PHE A 867 10.95 35.14 12.00
N GLY A 868 9.94 35.27 12.87
CA GLY A 868 10.09 36.03 14.12
C GLY A 868 10.73 35.35 15.31
N GLN A 869 10.97 34.05 15.18
CA GLN A 869 11.65 33.24 16.19
C GLN A 869 12.96 32.67 15.64
N ALA A 870 13.33 33.02 14.41
CA ALA A 870 14.58 32.64 13.79
C ALA A 870 15.72 33.32 14.56
N ALA A 871 16.58 32.49 15.15
CA ALA A 871 17.82 32.95 15.76
C ALA A 871 18.94 33.17 14.72
N SER A 872 18.72 32.68 13.50
CA SER A 872 19.61 32.86 12.37
C SER A 872 18.88 32.57 11.05
N PHE A 873 19.43 33.08 9.96
CA PHE A 873 19.04 32.76 8.60
C PHE A 873 20.21 32.13 7.85
N MET A 874 19.97 30.97 7.23
CA MET A 874 20.94 30.31 6.37
C MET A 874 20.80 30.87 4.95
N VAL A 875 21.85 31.46 4.40
CA VAL A 875 21.85 32.08 3.07
C VAL A 875 22.39 31.09 2.04
N TYR A 876 21.61 30.86 1.00
CA TYR A 876 21.95 30.01 -0.13
C TYR A 876 22.05 30.83 -1.41
N GLU A 877 22.99 30.48 -2.27
CA GLU A 877 23.15 31.03 -3.62
C GLU A 877 22.72 30.00 -4.65
N THR A 878 21.93 30.42 -5.64
CA THR A 878 21.41 29.53 -6.69
C THR A 878 21.30 30.23 -8.04
N ASP A 879 21.60 29.50 -9.10
CA ASP A 879 21.37 29.90 -10.50
C ASP A 879 20.04 29.33 -11.06
N GLY A 880 19.21 28.76 -10.20
CA GLY A 880 17.97 28.04 -10.55
C GLY A 880 18.18 26.56 -10.88
N THR A 881 19.41 26.07 -10.87
CA THR A 881 19.73 24.64 -11.08
C THR A 881 20.62 24.07 -9.97
N VAL A 882 21.56 24.85 -9.45
CA VAL A 882 22.49 24.44 -8.39
C VAL A 882 22.26 25.30 -7.15
N VAL A 883 22.04 24.67 -6.01
CA VAL A 883 21.95 25.35 -4.70
C VAL A 883 23.27 25.18 -3.95
N ARG A 884 23.89 26.30 -3.56
CA ARG A 884 25.11 26.34 -2.75
C ARG A 884 24.83 27.10 -1.45
N TYR A 885 25.18 26.51 -0.32
CA TYR A 885 25.17 27.22 0.95
C TYR A 885 26.30 28.26 0.98
N VAL A 886 26.00 29.49 1.42
CA VAL A 886 26.98 30.59 1.51
C VAL A 886 27.42 30.79 2.95
N GLU A 887 26.47 31.12 3.82
CA GLU A 887 26.74 31.50 5.21
C GLU A 887 25.48 31.40 6.07
N THR A 888 25.64 31.48 7.39
CA THR A 888 24.54 31.64 8.35
C THR A 888 24.70 32.98 9.04
N ARG A 889 23.62 33.77 9.04
CA ARG A 889 23.58 35.11 9.64
C ARG A 889 22.75 35.07 10.91
N GLU A 890 23.37 35.36 12.04
CA GLU A 890 22.69 35.35 13.34
C GLU A 890 21.80 36.58 13.53
N THR A 891 20.63 36.37 14.12
CA THR A 891 19.63 37.41 14.42
C THR A 891 19.02 37.18 15.79
N GLU A 892 18.73 38.24 16.54
CA GLU A 892 18.03 38.10 17.82
C GLU A 892 16.54 37.76 17.60
N ARG A 893 15.98 36.82 18.38
CA ARG A 893 14.55 36.48 18.33
C ARG A 893 13.71 37.71 18.69
N TYR A 894 12.85 38.18 17.79
CA TYR A 894 12.05 39.38 18.06
C TYR A 894 10.79 39.10 18.91
N CYS A 895 10.32 37.85 18.98
CA CYS A 895 9.12 37.46 19.70
C CYS A 895 9.39 36.36 20.73
N THR A 896 9.29 36.70 22.02
CA THR A 896 9.43 35.77 23.15
C THR A 896 8.08 35.32 23.75
N GLY A 897 6.95 35.63 23.11
CA GLY A 897 5.62 35.36 23.68
C GLY A 897 5.15 36.45 24.64
N GLN A 898 3.87 36.37 25.07
CA GLN A 898 3.19 37.40 25.87
C GLN A 898 3.73 37.47 27.30
N GLU A 899 4.77 38.26 27.50
CA GLU A 899 4.94 39.28 28.54
C GLU A 899 6.33 39.91 28.39
N ALA A 900 6.36 41.24 28.53
CA ALA A 900 7.46 42.17 28.25
C ALA A 900 7.78 42.43 26.78
N CYS A 901 7.52 43.65 26.30
CA CYS A 901 8.47 44.41 25.47
C CYS A 901 8.00 45.84 25.16
N ASP A 902 8.89 46.79 25.40
CA ASP A 902 8.88 48.17 24.90
C ASP A 902 8.65 48.20 23.36
N PRO A 903 7.69 49.00 22.84
CA PRO A 903 7.45 49.17 21.41
C PRO A 903 8.69 49.57 20.61
N ARG A 904 9.61 50.35 21.20
CA ARG A 904 10.87 50.76 20.53
C ARG A 904 11.82 49.58 20.34
N ALA A 905 11.95 48.70 21.34
CA ALA A 905 12.80 47.52 21.26
C ALA A 905 12.30 46.47 20.24
N LYS A 906 10.99 46.40 19.97
CA LYS A 906 10.43 45.54 18.91
C LYS A 906 10.72 46.07 17.50
N ALA A 907 10.66 47.39 17.30
CA ALA A 907 11.02 48.00 16.02
C ALA A 907 12.50 47.79 15.69
N ASP A 908 13.40 48.00 16.67
CA ASP A 908 14.84 47.83 16.48
C ASP A 908 15.24 46.38 16.15
N ARG A 909 14.57 45.37 16.73
CA ARG A 909 14.85 43.95 16.45
C ARG A 909 14.34 43.48 15.08
N LEU A 910 13.23 44.03 14.60
CA LEU A 910 12.74 43.77 13.25
C LEU A 910 13.68 44.38 12.20
N GLU A 911 14.15 45.62 12.41
CA GLU A 911 15.13 46.26 11.53
C GLU A 911 16.45 45.47 11.47
N ARG A 912 16.92 44.90 12.59
CA ARG A 912 18.10 44.01 12.60
C ARG A 912 17.89 42.72 11.79
N SER A 913 16.70 42.10 11.89
CA SER A 913 16.37 40.89 11.12
C SER A 913 16.26 41.18 9.63
N LEU A 914 15.70 42.34 9.25
CA LEU A 914 15.64 42.81 7.86
C LEU A 914 17.03 43.15 7.32
N ALA A 915 17.88 43.78 8.12
CA ALA A 915 19.27 44.06 7.75
C ALA A 915 20.05 42.78 7.44
N ALA A 916 19.80 41.70 8.21
CA ALA A 916 20.47 40.42 8.02
C ALA A 916 20.11 39.70 6.71
N VAL A 917 18.99 40.04 6.06
CA VAL A 917 18.55 39.38 4.81
C VAL A 917 18.43 40.36 3.63
N ARG A 918 18.97 41.57 3.78
CA ARG A 918 18.73 42.70 2.85
C ARG A 918 19.23 42.49 1.41
N ASP A 919 20.27 41.69 1.23
CA ASP A 919 20.86 41.33 -0.06
C ASP A 919 20.28 40.02 -0.65
N CYS A 920 19.28 39.42 0.01
CA CYS A 920 18.62 38.22 -0.47
C CYS A 920 17.40 38.58 -1.32
N ALA A 921 17.17 37.84 -2.40
CA ALA A 921 16.01 37.98 -3.27
C ALA A 921 14.73 37.40 -2.65
N ALA A 922 14.86 36.42 -1.74
CA ALA A 922 13.73 35.84 -1.00
C ALA A 922 14.13 35.40 0.41
N VAL A 923 13.12 35.29 1.28
CA VAL A 923 13.21 34.69 2.61
C VAL A 923 12.17 33.57 2.74
N LEU A 924 12.66 32.35 2.96
CA LEU A 924 11.87 31.14 3.21
C LEU A 924 11.74 30.92 4.72
N ALA A 925 10.51 30.80 5.24
CA ALA A 925 10.25 30.49 6.64
C ALA A 925 9.00 29.62 6.81
N LEU A 926 8.84 28.96 7.96
CA LEU A 926 7.66 28.14 8.23
C LEU A 926 6.37 28.98 8.20
N ARG A 927 6.44 30.18 8.78
CA ARG A 927 5.43 31.24 8.68
C ARG A 927 6.08 32.61 8.85
N ILE A 928 5.53 33.60 8.15
CA ILE A 928 5.93 35.01 8.20
C ILE A 928 4.68 35.85 8.54
N GLY A 929 4.76 36.67 9.59
CA GLY A 929 3.64 37.56 9.95
C GLY A 929 3.44 38.69 8.92
N GLN A 930 2.23 39.24 8.86
CA GLN A 930 1.86 40.26 7.86
C GLN A 930 2.78 41.49 7.87
N ALA A 931 3.03 42.10 9.05
CA ALA A 931 3.87 43.29 9.16
C ALA A 931 5.34 43.06 8.73
N PRO A 932 6.02 41.95 9.13
CA PRO A 932 7.32 41.57 8.55
C PRO A 932 7.28 41.27 7.05
N ALA A 933 6.25 40.59 6.55
CA ALA A 933 6.11 40.27 5.12
C ALA A 933 6.00 41.53 4.26
N ASP A 934 5.22 42.51 4.69
CA ASP A 934 5.06 43.79 3.98
C ASP A 934 6.36 44.60 3.96
N ARG A 935 7.15 44.53 5.03
CA ARG A 935 8.46 45.17 5.11
C ARG A 935 9.51 44.48 4.23
N LEU A 936 9.54 43.15 4.18
CA LEU A 936 10.39 42.38 3.27
C LEU A 936 10.08 42.75 1.81
N ARG A 937 8.79 42.80 1.44
CA ARG A 937 8.35 43.24 0.11
C ARG A 937 8.78 44.67 -0.21
N ALA A 938 8.64 45.60 0.75
CA ALA A 938 9.10 46.98 0.59
C ALA A 938 10.62 47.09 0.38
N CYS A 939 11.40 46.12 0.87
CA CYS A 939 12.83 46.00 0.63
C CYS A 939 13.19 45.22 -0.65
N GLY A 940 12.21 44.78 -1.45
CA GLY A 940 12.43 44.00 -2.67
C GLY A 940 12.72 42.51 -2.43
N ILE A 941 12.39 41.99 -1.25
CA ILE A 941 12.66 40.61 -0.82
C ILE A 941 11.34 39.84 -0.79
N ALA A 942 11.24 38.73 -1.53
CA ALA A 942 10.03 37.92 -1.56
C ALA A 942 9.86 37.08 -0.27
N PRO A 943 8.81 37.29 0.54
CA PRO A 943 8.52 36.44 1.69
C PRO A 943 7.83 35.15 1.23
N VAL A 944 8.36 33.99 1.63
CA VAL A 944 7.85 32.68 1.23
C VAL A 944 7.59 31.81 2.46
N CYS A 945 6.35 31.33 2.61
CA CYS A 945 5.99 30.39 3.67
C CYS A 945 6.01 28.95 3.14
N THR A 946 6.85 28.06 3.70
CA THR A 946 6.90 26.63 3.33
C THR A 946 7.44 25.80 4.49
N CYS A 947 7.13 24.50 4.51
CA CYS A 947 7.72 23.50 5.41
C CYS A 947 8.59 22.46 4.68
N ASP A 948 8.89 22.69 3.40
CA ASP A 948 9.62 21.76 2.55
C ASP A 948 11.10 21.62 2.93
N ALA A 949 11.76 20.61 2.37
CA ALA A 949 13.21 20.48 2.43
C ALA A 949 13.90 21.71 1.80
N VAL A 950 15.00 22.15 2.41
CA VAL A 950 15.65 23.43 2.06
C VAL A 950 16.05 23.50 0.59
N ARG A 951 16.62 22.41 0.04
CA ARG A 951 17.12 22.40 -1.35
C ARG A 951 15.99 22.48 -2.39
N PRO A 952 14.93 21.66 -2.33
CA PRO A 952 13.73 21.86 -3.16
C PRO A 952 13.09 23.24 -3.00
N ALA A 953 12.98 23.75 -1.77
CA ALA A 953 12.37 25.05 -1.48
C ALA A 953 13.15 26.22 -2.10
N VAL A 954 14.49 26.20 -2.03
CA VAL A 954 15.36 27.21 -2.65
C VAL A 954 15.28 27.18 -4.18
N LEU A 955 15.21 26.00 -4.79
CA LEU A 955 15.05 25.88 -6.26
C LEU A 955 13.67 26.36 -6.72
N ALA A 956 12.61 26.01 -6.00
CA ALA A 956 11.25 26.46 -6.31
C ALA A 956 11.15 27.99 -6.22
N ALA A 957 11.66 28.59 -5.13
CA ALA A 957 11.70 30.04 -4.97
C ALA A 957 12.52 30.73 -6.08
N ALA A 958 13.66 30.17 -6.49
CA ALA A 958 14.47 30.73 -7.57
C ALA A 958 13.78 30.65 -8.96
N ALA A 959 13.06 29.55 -9.23
CA ALA A 959 12.27 29.40 -10.44
C ALA A 959 11.14 30.45 -10.52
N GLU A 960 10.44 30.69 -9.43
CA GLU A 960 9.34 31.68 -9.38
C GLU A 960 9.84 33.13 -9.46
N LEU A 961 10.96 33.44 -8.80
CA LEU A 961 11.63 34.74 -8.92
C LEU A 961 12.12 35.00 -10.36
N SER A 962 12.59 33.96 -11.05
CA SER A 962 13.01 34.06 -12.46
C SER A 962 11.84 34.24 -13.43
N ALA A 963 10.63 33.83 -13.02
CA ALA A 963 9.39 34.01 -13.79
C ALA A 963 8.72 35.39 -13.55
N GLY A 964 9.32 36.27 -12.74
CA GLY A 964 8.82 37.63 -12.50
C GLY A 964 7.64 37.73 -11.52
N MET A 965 7.37 36.68 -10.74
CA MET A 965 6.30 36.67 -9.74
C MET A 965 6.80 37.24 -8.41
N THR A 966 6.25 38.38 -7.97
CA THR A 966 6.59 39.03 -6.68
C THR A 966 5.79 38.50 -5.49
N THR A 967 4.85 37.58 -5.72
CA THR A 967 4.02 36.97 -4.67
C THR A 967 4.03 35.46 -4.84
N ILE A 968 4.62 34.77 -3.85
CA ILE A 968 4.79 33.31 -3.83
C ILE A 968 3.93 32.77 -2.69
N GLU A 969 2.85 32.06 -3.01
CA GLU A 969 2.02 31.35 -2.03
C GLU A 969 2.11 29.83 -2.26
N PHE A 970 2.85 29.15 -1.39
CA PHE A 970 2.76 27.70 -1.28
C PHE A 970 1.54 27.34 -0.43
N LYS A 971 0.74 26.36 -0.87
CA LYS A 971 -0.47 25.93 -0.17
C LYS A 971 -0.14 25.60 1.30
N GLU A 972 -0.70 26.38 2.22
CA GLU A 972 -0.74 26.01 3.63
C GLU A 972 -1.40 24.64 3.76
N ALA A 973 -0.73 23.72 4.49
CA ALA A 973 -1.35 22.49 4.94
C ALA A 973 -2.57 22.87 5.80
N ALA A 974 -3.77 22.62 5.27
CA ALA A 974 -5.00 22.69 6.02
C ALA A 974 -4.84 21.87 7.31
N SER A 975 -5.12 22.52 8.43
CA SER A 975 -5.20 21.97 9.77
C SER A 975 -5.92 20.62 9.80
N LEU A 976 -5.22 19.60 10.33
CA LEU A 976 -5.83 18.42 10.95
C LEU A 976 -6.49 18.80 12.27
#